data_AF-A0A669D306-F1
#
_entry.id   AF-A0A669D306-F1
#
_cell.length_a   1.000
_cell.length_b   1.000
_cell.length_c   1.000
_cell.angle_alpha   90.00
_cell.angle_beta   90.00
_cell.angle_gamma   90.00
#
_symmetry.space_group_name_H-M   'P 1'
#
loop_
_entity.id
_entity.type
_entity.pdbx_description
1 polymer ?
#
loop_
_entity_poly.entity_id
_entity_poly.type
_entity_poly.pdbx_seq_one_letter_code
_entity_poly.pdbx_strand_id
1 'polypeptide(L)'
;MVLAVYSYQVLIVLSTCNTLSKETERNMRKNSEEIESAVEEYEQNRGVTDEWCNLAPESDLVRLPLVEQEREQDNENEQEDVPDYSRQADASTEVRAIREPPAIDPTLLRQMFQNLNKKQACIFYAVRDWCIKRVCALNPEQFFFYINGGAGTGKSHLIKCIYSEASKILSKVPRYADDVDISKPTVLLTAFTGTAAFNISGTTLHSLLKLPRSLKPPIQGLGNQLDEVRSELLNAEIIVIDEVSMVSRHLFAYVDARLKQIKGTRRPFGGMSVIAVGDFYQLPPVQQSKPLCVHDPSEIDLWREHFQMITLTEIMRQKDDVVFAEMLNRIRVKGKLDELCEADRDLLSQAITEPALCPTDALHIFATNKEVDAHNSATLALLHTHIIDIHADDYRKDPRTGRMALQDRPFKGGKNELPDTLKVAEGARVMLTRNIDIQNGLVNGAFGKLLRVVYSENDQHIIKLGLKMDIETSGKNNRTPADDMVYIERAEENLKQKGVVRRQFPVKLAFACTIHKVQGMTTTSAVVSLKSIFEPGMAYIAVSRVTSLSGLYLLDMEEKKIFTNPEITAALENMRQANLDDMMPLLHVRQTLSRSDVFTIVHHNTEGLPAHINDIKSHHELCLADVLCLTETHLRGSFVAESLHLENYNLFKRNRHLSYTNFPQMANRSGGGVAVYVKSDIQVHEKQYIHNVTDLEFLALKVEAPVSALIAVVYRPPDYTLRPFLKNLVSLLDSLEIMDCHPIIVCGDFNENVLSSANKPILELFESRGYAQVITAPTTEKNTLLDLIFISQPERCLHSGVMKIYHSYHDPVYCVLSCDDS
;
A
#
# COMPACT_ATOMS: atom_id res chain seq x y z
N MET A 1 -41.95 23.88 -5.86
CA MET A 1 -41.61 22.55 -5.28
C MET A 1 -41.95 22.44 -3.80
N VAL A 2 -41.41 23.26 -2.89
CA VAL A 2 -41.68 23.14 -1.44
C VAL A 2 -43.18 23.24 -1.06
N LEU A 3 -43.93 24.12 -1.71
CA LEU A 3 -45.39 24.23 -1.54
C LEU A 3 -46.17 23.03 -2.12
N ALA A 4 -45.63 22.36 -3.15
CA ALA A 4 -46.23 21.17 -3.75
C ALA A 4 -46.01 19.93 -2.88
N VAL A 5 -44.83 19.81 -2.24
CA VAL A 5 -44.51 18.74 -1.30
C VAL A 5 -45.29 18.88 0.01
N TYR A 6 -45.46 20.11 0.52
CA TYR A 6 -46.33 20.37 1.67
C TYR A 6 -47.80 20.04 1.36
N SER A 7 -48.26 20.36 0.15
CA SER A 7 -49.62 19.98 -0.30
C SER A 7 -49.78 18.46 -0.38
N TYR A 8 -48.73 17.73 -0.80
CA TYR A 8 -48.72 16.26 -0.89
C TYR A 8 -48.73 15.58 0.49
N GLN A 9 -47.99 16.11 1.46
CA GLN A 9 -48.02 15.63 2.84
C GLN A 9 -49.38 15.86 3.52
N VAL A 10 -50.02 17.02 3.26
CA VAL A 10 -51.39 17.29 3.72
C VAL A 10 -52.41 16.37 3.02
N LEU A 11 -52.18 16.02 1.74
CA LEU A 11 -53.02 15.08 0.98
C LEU A 11 -52.97 13.63 1.51
N ILE A 12 -51.82 13.16 1.98
CA ILE A 12 -51.67 11.81 2.59
C ILE A 12 -52.35 11.75 3.96
N VAL A 13 -52.32 12.85 4.72
CA VAL A 13 -53.04 12.95 6.00
C VAL A 13 -54.57 13.01 5.78
N LEU A 14 -55.03 13.56 4.65
CA LEU A 14 -56.46 13.58 4.30
C LEU A 14 -56.97 12.26 3.70
N SER A 15 -56.11 11.46 3.04
CA SER A 15 -56.51 10.17 2.44
C SER A 15 -56.79 9.07 3.48
N THR A 16 -56.34 9.26 4.72
CA THR A 16 -56.66 8.39 5.87
C THR A 16 -58.01 8.73 6.52
N CYS A 17 -58.68 9.82 6.11
CA CYS A 17 -60.03 10.16 6.54
C CYS A 17 -61.07 9.78 5.46
N ASN A 18 -61.94 8.84 5.81
CA ASN A 18 -62.76 8.04 4.91
C ASN A 18 -64.01 8.74 4.34
N THR A 19 -63.87 9.90 3.69
CA THR A 19 -64.96 10.52 2.90
C THR A 19 -64.41 11.55 1.91
N LEU A 20 -64.31 11.22 0.62
CA LEU A 20 -63.97 12.18 -0.45
C LEU A 20 -64.96 12.09 -1.62
N SER A 21 -65.35 13.27 -2.12
CA SER A 21 -66.35 13.47 -3.19
C SER A 21 -65.79 13.13 -4.57
N LYS A 22 -66.65 12.64 -5.49
CA LYS A 22 -66.33 12.30 -6.89
C LYS A 22 -65.68 13.43 -7.70
N GLU A 23 -65.84 14.68 -7.26
CA GLU A 23 -65.24 15.85 -7.90
C GLU A 23 -63.74 15.97 -7.57
N THR A 24 -63.32 15.47 -6.40
CA THR A 24 -61.91 15.44 -5.98
C THR A 24 -61.13 14.34 -6.72
N GLU A 25 -61.74 13.17 -6.96
CA GLU A 25 -61.16 12.10 -7.81
C GLU A 25 -60.86 12.57 -9.23
N ARG A 26 -61.72 13.42 -9.80
CA ARG A 26 -61.56 13.91 -11.18
C ARG A 26 -60.42 14.92 -11.31
N ASN A 27 -60.23 15.76 -10.30
CA ASN A 27 -59.06 16.65 -10.22
C ASN A 27 -57.76 15.89 -9.90
N MET A 28 -57.81 14.82 -9.11
CA MET A 28 -56.63 13.96 -8.88
C MET A 28 -56.17 13.25 -10.17
N ARG A 29 -57.09 12.78 -11.02
CA ARG A 29 -56.73 12.15 -12.30
C ARG A 29 -56.11 13.14 -13.29
N LYS A 30 -56.63 14.37 -13.38
CA LYS A 30 -56.05 15.41 -14.24
C LYS A 30 -54.63 15.80 -13.80
N ASN A 31 -54.42 15.96 -12.50
CA ASN A 31 -53.09 16.29 -11.98
C ASN A 31 -52.14 15.08 -12.06
N SER A 32 -52.64 13.84 -12.10
CA SER A 32 -51.82 12.64 -12.30
C SER A 32 -51.16 12.61 -13.67
N GLU A 33 -51.90 12.96 -14.73
CA GLU A 33 -51.37 13.00 -16.10
C GLU A 33 -50.35 14.14 -16.29
N GLU A 34 -50.59 15.30 -15.67
CA GLU A 34 -49.61 16.41 -15.69
C GLU A 34 -48.35 16.10 -14.85
N ILE A 35 -48.49 15.34 -13.76
CA ILE A 35 -47.35 14.89 -12.95
C ILE A 35 -46.60 13.77 -13.66
N GLU A 36 -47.26 12.81 -14.31
CA GLU A 36 -46.62 11.78 -15.13
C GLU A 36 -45.87 12.40 -16.30
N SER A 37 -46.45 13.38 -17.00
CA SER A 37 -45.75 14.12 -18.06
C SER A 37 -44.55 14.91 -17.54
N ALA A 38 -44.64 15.51 -16.35
CA ALA A 38 -43.52 16.22 -15.73
C ALA A 38 -42.42 15.27 -15.20
N VAL A 39 -42.80 14.04 -14.82
CA VAL A 39 -41.87 12.97 -14.42
C VAL A 39 -41.19 12.37 -15.64
N GLU A 40 -41.89 12.14 -16.75
CA GLU A 40 -41.28 11.70 -18.02
C GLU A 40 -40.33 12.77 -18.60
N GLU A 41 -40.69 14.05 -18.52
CA GLU A 41 -39.81 15.16 -18.91
C GLU A 41 -38.60 15.31 -17.97
N TYR A 42 -38.75 14.95 -16.69
CA TYR A 42 -37.66 14.88 -15.72
C TYR A 42 -36.75 13.66 -15.92
N GLU A 43 -37.30 12.51 -16.31
CA GLU A 43 -36.55 11.29 -16.60
C GLU A 43 -35.76 11.36 -17.91
N GLN A 44 -36.31 12.01 -18.94
CA GLN A 44 -35.60 12.25 -20.21
C GLN A 44 -34.42 13.22 -20.08
N ASN A 45 -34.42 14.07 -19.05
CA ASN A 45 -33.39 15.09 -18.84
C ASN A 45 -32.37 14.73 -17.73
N ARG A 46 -32.31 13.47 -17.29
CA ARG A 46 -31.49 13.10 -16.13
C ARG A 46 -30.00 12.96 -16.44
N GLY A 47 -29.28 14.08 -16.33
CA GLY A 47 -27.89 14.09 -15.88
C GLY A 47 -27.86 13.84 -14.37
N VAL A 48 -27.28 12.72 -13.94
CA VAL A 48 -27.30 12.28 -12.54
C VAL A 48 -26.41 13.20 -11.69
N THR A 49 -27.01 14.04 -10.86
CA THR A 49 -26.35 14.68 -9.71
C THR A 49 -27.02 14.24 -8.41
N ASP A 50 -26.18 13.84 -7.47
CA ASP A 50 -26.49 13.20 -6.21
C ASP A 50 -26.87 14.24 -5.13
N GLU A 51 -27.82 15.13 -5.43
CA GLU A 51 -28.20 16.21 -4.50
C GLU A 51 -29.00 15.71 -3.30
N TRP A 52 -29.66 14.56 -3.41
CA TRP A 52 -30.47 13.99 -2.32
C TRP A 52 -29.63 13.47 -1.15
N CYS A 53 -28.42 12.96 -1.39
CA CYS A 53 -27.52 12.48 -0.33
C CYS A 53 -27.03 13.62 0.60
N ASN A 54 -27.06 14.88 0.13
CA ASN A 54 -26.63 16.04 0.93
C ASN A 54 -27.72 16.64 1.82
N LEU A 55 -29.00 16.34 1.52
CA LEU A 55 -30.14 17.05 2.09
C LEU A 55 -30.72 16.40 3.36
N ALA A 56 -30.65 15.08 3.54
CA ALA A 56 -31.19 14.42 4.75
C ALA A 56 -30.57 13.04 5.03
N PRO A 57 -29.49 12.93 5.84
CA PRO A 57 -28.85 11.66 6.16
C PRO A 57 -29.60 10.77 7.18
N GLU A 58 -30.71 11.22 7.78
CA GLU A 58 -31.40 10.50 8.87
C GLU A 58 -32.70 9.77 8.46
N SER A 59 -33.11 9.80 7.19
CA SER A 59 -34.38 9.18 6.75
C SER A 59 -34.21 7.77 6.20
N ASP A 60 -33.55 6.88 6.95
CA ASP A 60 -33.20 5.51 6.51
C ASP A 60 -34.24 4.42 6.86
N LEU A 61 -35.42 4.79 7.39
CA LEU A 61 -36.38 3.81 7.92
C LEU A 61 -37.51 3.38 6.99
N VAL A 62 -37.68 3.97 5.80
CA VAL A 62 -38.82 3.60 4.93
C VAL A 62 -38.43 3.62 3.47
N ARG A 63 -37.99 2.49 2.93
CA ARG A 63 -38.08 2.17 1.48
C ARG A 63 -37.65 0.72 1.21
N LEU A 64 -38.63 -0.15 0.97
CA LEU A 64 -38.66 -1.30 0.04
C LEU A 64 -40.07 -1.95 0.15
N PRO A 65 -40.62 -2.63 -0.87
CA PRO A 65 -40.25 -2.69 -2.30
C PRO A 65 -41.44 -2.39 -3.25
N LEU A 66 -41.18 -1.75 -4.40
CA LEU A 66 -41.99 -1.90 -5.62
C LEU A 66 -41.04 -1.72 -6.81
N VAL A 67 -41.29 -2.46 -7.90
CA VAL A 67 -40.57 -2.50 -9.19
C VAL A 67 -39.45 -3.55 -9.30
N GLU A 68 -39.88 -4.83 -9.37
CA GLU A 68 -39.28 -5.77 -10.32
C GLU A 68 -40.03 -5.60 -11.65
N GLN A 69 -39.49 -4.81 -12.59
CA GLN A 69 -39.71 -4.98 -14.03
C GLN A 69 -38.86 -3.96 -14.77
N GLU A 70 -37.77 -4.41 -15.38
CA GLU A 70 -37.39 -3.96 -16.72
C GLU A 70 -36.38 -4.95 -17.34
N ARG A 71 -36.59 -5.20 -18.62
CA ARG A 71 -35.93 -6.22 -19.45
C ARG A 71 -34.76 -5.56 -20.17
N GLU A 72 -33.58 -6.15 -20.09
CA GLU A 72 -32.46 -5.80 -20.96
C GLU A 72 -32.66 -6.46 -22.34
N GLN A 73 -32.62 -5.64 -23.40
CA GLN A 73 -32.40 -6.10 -24.78
C GLN A 73 -30.88 -6.19 -24.99
N ASP A 74 -30.39 -7.42 -25.13
CA ASP A 74 -28.99 -7.72 -25.43
C ASP A 74 -28.63 -7.19 -26.83
N ASN A 75 -27.66 -6.27 -26.89
CA ASN A 75 -26.86 -6.06 -28.10
C ASN A 75 -25.64 -6.99 -28.02
N GLU A 76 -25.55 -7.89 -28.99
CA GLU A 76 -24.44 -8.82 -29.18
C GLU A 76 -23.14 -8.06 -29.45
N ASN A 77 -22.34 -7.82 -28.41
CA ASN A 77 -20.90 -7.64 -28.52
C ASN A 77 -20.24 -8.47 -27.42
N GLU A 78 -19.54 -9.53 -27.83
CA GLU A 78 -18.86 -10.47 -26.95
C GLU A 78 -17.66 -9.81 -26.25
N GLN A 79 -17.82 -9.39 -24.99
CA GLN A 79 -16.68 -9.10 -24.11
C GLN A 79 -16.85 -9.74 -22.73
N GLU A 80 -15.74 -10.28 -22.22
CA GLU A 80 -15.67 -11.24 -21.12
C GLU A 80 -15.73 -10.55 -19.74
N ASP A 81 -16.69 -10.95 -18.89
CA ASP A 81 -16.74 -10.56 -17.49
C ASP A 81 -15.68 -11.31 -16.66
N VAL A 82 -14.96 -10.60 -15.80
CA VAL A 82 -13.97 -11.20 -14.89
C VAL A 82 -14.68 -12.08 -13.83
N PRO A 83 -14.30 -13.36 -13.68
CA PRO A 83 -15.00 -14.33 -12.81
C PRO A 83 -15.11 -13.96 -11.31
N ASP A 84 -14.37 -12.96 -10.84
CA ASP A 84 -14.51 -12.43 -9.46
C ASP A 84 -15.85 -11.71 -9.21
N TYR A 85 -16.59 -11.40 -10.27
CA TYR A 85 -17.95 -10.83 -10.24
C TYR A 85 -19.07 -11.89 -10.25
N SER A 86 -18.78 -13.15 -9.92
CA SER A 86 -19.78 -14.22 -9.90
C SER A 86 -20.72 -14.15 -8.68
N ARG A 87 -21.93 -14.68 -8.87
CA ARG A 87 -23.08 -14.53 -7.97
C ARG A 87 -22.91 -15.43 -6.73
N GLN A 88 -22.23 -15.00 -5.67
CA GLN A 88 -22.39 -15.73 -4.40
C GLN A 88 -23.85 -15.62 -3.92
N ALA A 89 -24.46 -16.77 -3.68
CA ALA A 89 -25.59 -16.90 -2.80
C ALA A 89 -25.11 -16.69 -1.35
N ASP A 90 -26.01 -16.26 -0.48
CA ASP A 90 -25.82 -16.15 0.96
C ASP A 90 -25.45 -17.52 1.55
N ALA A 91 -24.15 -17.82 1.60
CA ALA A 91 -23.62 -18.94 2.36
C ALA A 91 -23.13 -18.39 3.71
N SER A 92 -23.97 -18.63 4.71
CA SER A 92 -23.76 -18.35 6.12
C SER A 92 -22.45 -18.95 6.63
N THR A 93 -21.46 -18.10 6.93
CA THR A 93 -20.64 -18.17 8.15
C THR A 93 -20.04 -16.78 8.37
N GLU A 94 -20.47 -16.09 9.42
CA GLU A 94 -19.94 -14.79 9.84
C GLU A 94 -18.45 -14.95 10.20
N VAL A 95 -17.58 -14.38 9.36
CA VAL A 95 -16.13 -14.32 9.59
C VAL A 95 -15.75 -12.85 9.57
N ARG A 96 -15.01 -12.42 10.63
CA ARG A 96 -14.42 -11.07 10.79
C ARG A 96 -14.00 -10.50 9.44
N ALA A 97 -14.57 -9.35 9.04
CA ALA A 97 -14.38 -8.80 7.71
C ALA A 97 -12.93 -8.37 7.46
N ILE A 98 -12.16 -8.18 8.55
CA ILE A 98 -10.79 -7.69 8.52
C ILE A 98 -9.81 -8.80 8.85
N ARG A 99 -8.86 -9.01 7.94
CA ARG A 99 -7.72 -9.91 8.12
C ARG A 99 -6.68 -9.19 8.98
N GLU A 100 -6.32 -9.78 10.12
CA GLU A 100 -5.09 -9.40 10.81
C GLU A 100 -3.91 -9.99 10.02
N PRO A 101 -3.03 -9.15 9.45
CA PRO A 101 -1.83 -9.66 8.81
C PRO A 101 -0.96 -10.40 9.83
N PRO A 102 -0.26 -11.46 9.40
CA PRO A 102 0.57 -12.25 10.32
C PRO A 102 1.62 -11.36 10.98
N ALA A 103 1.86 -11.57 12.27
CA ALA A 103 2.94 -10.90 12.98
C ALA A 103 4.26 -11.17 12.27
N ILE A 104 4.80 -10.14 11.62
CA ILE A 104 6.10 -10.21 10.95
C ILE A 104 7.16 -10.12 12.04
N ASP A 105 8.15 -11.01 11.99
CA ASP A 105 9.30 -10.95 12.90
C ASP A 105 9.96 -9.56 12.83
N PRO A 106 10.21 -8.89 13.97
CA PRO A 106 10.79 -7.54 13.98
C PRO A 106 12.11 -7.42 13.21
N THR A 107 12.93 -8.48 13.15
CA THR A 107 14.21 -8.44 12.41
C THR A 107 13.97 -8.42 10.91
N LEU A 108 13.04 -9.25 10.42
CA LEU A 108 12.63 -9.26 9.02
C LEU A 108 11.98 -7.93 8.63
N LEU A 109 11.12 -7.38 9.50
CA LEU A 109 10.48 -6.09 9.24
C LEU A 109 11.53 -4.96 9.08
N ARG A 110 12.55 -4.97 9.92
CA ARG A 110 13.64 -3.99 9.83
C ARG A 110 14.42 -4.12 8.53
N GLN A 111 14.72 -5.35 8.09
CA GLN A 111 15.33 -5.58 6.77
C GLN A 111 14.44 -5.06 5.63
N MET A 112 13.12 -5.17 5.75
CA MET A 112 12.20 -4.61 4.76
C MET A 112 12.32 -3.08 4.65
N PHE A 113 12.51 -2.38 5.77
CA PHE A 113 12.75 -0.93 5.79
C PHE A 113 14.10 -0.54 5.21
N GLN A 114 15.16 -1.29 5.54
CA GLN A 114 16.52 -1.09 5.00
C GLN A 114 16.57 -1.24 3.46
N ASN A 115 15.70 -2.07 2.89
CA ASN A 115 15.66 -2.34 1.45
C ASN A 115 14.76 -1.37 0.65
N LEU A 116 14.20 -0.34 1.27
CA LEU A 116 13.41 0.67 0.56
C LEU A 116 14.33 1.54 -0.30
N ASN A 117 13.99 1.73 -1.58
CA ASN A 117 14.70 2.72 -2.39
C ASN A 117 14.38 4.16 -1.98
N LYS A 118 15.13 5.12 -2.53
CA LYS A 118 14.99 6.55 -2.24
C LYS A 118 13.53 7.02 -2.32
N LYS A 119 12.82 6.76 -3.43
CA LYS A 119 11.44 7.21 -3.62
C LYS A 119 10.45 6.51 -2.68
N GLN A 120 10.59 5.20 -2.49
CA GLN A 120 9.80 4.41 -1.55
C GLN A 120 9.99 4.92 -0.11
N ALA A 121 11.22 5.23 0.27
CA ALA A 121 11.56 5.80 1.57
C ALA A 121 10.97 7.21 1.76
N CYS A 122 10.97 8.07 0.74
CA CYS A 122 10.26 9.36 0.81
C CYS A 122 8.77 9.19 1.13
N ILE A 123 8.09 8.27 0.44
CA ILE A 123 6.66 7.99 0.70
C ILE A 123 6.46 7.43 2.11
N PHE A 124 7.32 6.48 2.50
CA PHE A 124 7.30 5.87 3.83
C PHE A 124 7.43 6.92 4.94
N TYR A 125 8.41 7.83 4.83
CA TYR A 125 8.59 8.90 5.81
C TYR A 125 7.47 9.94 5.80
N ALA A 126 6.89 10.26 4.63
CA ALA A 126 5.74 11.15 4.55
C ALA A 126 4.53 10.61 5.33
N VAL A 127 4.22 9.32 5.14
CA VAL A 127 3.12 8.67 5.86
C VAL A 127 3.46 8.53 7.35
N ARG A 128 4.71 8.21 7.70
CA ARG A 128 5.17 8.13 9.10
C ARG A 128 5.03 9.47 9.82
N ASP A 129 5.49 10.56 9.21
CA ASP A 129 5.42 11.91 9.76
C ASP A 129 3.96 12.36 9.97
N TRP A 130 3.08 12.06 9.01
CA TRP A 130 1.65 12.26 9.18
C TRP A 130 1.07 11.48 10.38
N CYS A 131 1.44 10.20 10.53
CA CYS A 131 0.98 9.37 11.65
C CYS A 131 1.45 9.92 13.01
N ILE A 132 2.71 10.38 13.11
CA ILE A 132 3.26 11.00 14.33
C ILE A 132 2.49 12.28 14.65
N LYS A 133 2.31 13.17 13.67
CA LYS A 133 1.52 14.40 13.84
C LYS A 133 0.09 14.11 14.32
N ARG A 134 -0.51 13.02 13.81
CA ARG A 134 -1.84 12.57 14.22
C ARG A 134 -1.88 12.11 15.68
N VAL A 135 -0.93 11.29 16.13
CA VAL A 135 -0.81 10.83 17.52
C VAL A 135 -0.52 11.98 18.49
N CYS A 136 0.31 12.95 18.06
CA CYS A 136 0.62 14.15 18.83
C CYS A 136 -0.51 15.20 18.86
N ALA A 137 -1.73 14.83 18.42
CA ALA A 137 -2.92 15.68 18.38
C ALA A 137 -2.75 16.99 17.57
N LEU A 138 -1.80 17.03 16.63
CA LEU A 138 -1.60 18.17 15.73
C LEU A 138 -2.62 18.22 14.58
N ASN A 139 -3.50 17.21 14.47
CA ASN A 139 -4.59 17.10 13.48
C ASN A 139 -4.16 17.45 12.04
N PRO A 140 -3.19 16.71 11.48
CA PRO A 140 -2.75 16.95 10.10
C PRO A 140 -3.91 16.77 9.10
N GLU A 141 -3.86 17.52 8.00
CA GLU A 141 -4.83 17.35 6.90
C GLU A 141 -4.72 15.94 6.29
N GLN A 142 -5.85 15.42 5.83
CA GLN A 142 -5.92 14.14 5.12
C GLN A 142 -5.06 14.18 3.84
N PHE A 143 -4.33 13.09 3.57
CA PHE A 143 -3.57 12.95 2.33
C PHE A 143 -4.25 11.97 1.37
N PHE A 144 -4.10 12.22 0.07
CA PHE A 144 -4.59 11.37 -1.01
C PHE A 144 -3.44 11.10 -1.97
N PHE A 145 -2.79 9.96 -1.80
CA PHE A 145 -1.65 9.59 -2.62
C PHE A 145 -2.04 8.53 -3.64
N TYR A 146 -1.66 8.77 -4.90
CA TYR A 146 -1.64 7.76 -5.94
C TYR A 146 -0.19 7.33 -6.20
N ILE A 147 0.13 6.10 -5.83
CA ILE A 147 1.45 5.51 -6.06
C ILE A 147 1.42 4.78 -7.40
N ASN A 148 1.95 5.46 -8.42
CA ASN A 148 2.15 4.95 -9.76
C ASN A 148 3.49 4.21 -9.86
N GLY A 149 3.58 3.24 -10.77
CA GLY A 149 4.85 2.65 -11.17
C GLY A 149 4.62 1.39 -11.98
N GLY A 150 5.57 1.05 -12.85
CA GLY A 150 5.51 -0.15 -13.67
C GLY A 150 5.44 -1.45 -12.85
N ALA A 151 5.18 -2.56 -13.54
CA ALA A 151 5.31 -3.89 -12.98
C ALA A 151 6.70 -4.07 -12.33
N GLY A 152 6.72 -4.63 -11.13
CA GLY A 152 7.98 -4.94 -10.45
C GLY A 152 8.69 -3.78 -9.75
N THR A 153 8.10 -2.58 -9.62
CA THR A 153 8.71 -1.44 -8.89
C THR A 153 8.62 -1.53 -7.35
N GLY A 154 8.17 -2.68 -6.81
CA GLY A 154 8.07 -2.89 -5.35
C GLY A 154 6.86 -2.26 -4.66
N LYS A 155 5.79 -1.95 -5.39
CA LYS A 155 4.53 -1.36 -4.84
C LYS A 155 3.99 -2.13 -3.63
N SER A 156 3.79 -3.45 -3.74
CA SER A 156 3.28 -4.27 -2.62
C SER A 156 4.26 -4.37 -1.45
N HIS A 157 5.57 -4.23 -1.68
CA HIS A 157 6.57 -4.16 -0.61
C HIS A 157 6.41 -2.86 0.18
N LEU A 158 6.26 -1.73 -0.51
CA LEU A 158 6.00 -0.43 0.11
C LEU A 158 4.69 -0.43 0.94
N ILE A 159 3.61 -1.03 0.43
CA ILE A 159 2.35 -1.18 1.18
C ILE A 159 2.59 -1.89 2.52
N LYS A 160 3.33 -3.01 2.52
CA LYS A 160 3.62 -3.78 3.74
C LYS A 160 4.44 -2.96 4.74
N CYS A 161 5.42 -2.19 4.27
CA CYS A 161 6.23 -1.31 5.14
C CYS A 161 5.39 -0.17 5.74
N ILE A 162 4.57 0.50 4.94
CA ILE A 162 3.68 1.56 5.42
C ILE A 162 2.69 1.01 6.43
N TYR A 163 2.07 -0.13 6.14
CA TYR A 163 1.09 -0.75 7.02
C TYR A 163 1.66 -1.03 8.42
N SER A 164 2.84 -1.65 8.50
CA SER A 164 3.42 -2.05 9.78
C SER A 164 3.79 -0.84 10.64
N GLU A 165 4.44 0.17 10.06
CA GLU A 165 4.87 1.36 10.80
C GLU A 165 3.69 2.27 11.15
N ALA A 166 2.78 2.52 10.21
CA ALA A 166 1.60 3.34 10.46
C ALA A 166 0.67 2.70 11.51
N SER A 167 0.47 1.37 11.46
CA SER A 167 -0.35 0.68 12.47
C SER A 167 0.31 0.74 13.86
N LYS A 168 1.63 0.55 13.93
CA LYS A 168 2.40 0.69 15.18
C LYS A 168 2.25 2.08 15.78
N ILE A 169 2.38 3.14 14.98
CA ILE A 169 2.29 4.52 15.47
C ILE A 169 0.85 4.87 15.85
N LEU A 170 -0.12 4.63 14.95
CA LEU A 170 -1.52 5.00 15.15
C LEU A 170 -2.21 4.22 16.28
N SER A 171 -1.69 3.04 16.66
CA SER A 171 -2.17 2.32 17.85
C SER A 171 -2.00 3.12 19.15
N LYS A 172 -1.11 4.13 19.16
CA LYS A 172 -0.84 5.01 20.30
C LYS A 172 -1.78 6.23 20.37
N VAL A 173 -2.70 6.43 19.42
CA VAL A 173 -3.57 7.61 19.41
C VAL A 173 -4.40 7.64 20.71
N PRO A 174 -4.25 8.68 21.55
CA PRO A 174 -5.02 8.81 22.78
C PRO A 174 -6.48 9.16 22.45
N ARG A 175 -7.30 8.16 22.16
CA ARG A 175 -8.76 8.32 22.17
C ARG A 175 -9.28 8.11 23.60
N TYR A 176 -10.41 8.74 23.92
CA TYR A 176 -11.00 8.83 25.27
C TYR A 176 -10.77 7.56 26.10
N ALA A 177 -10.34 7.80 27.34
CA ALA A 177 -9.94 6.82 28.34
C ALA A 177 -10.91 5.62 28.44
N ASP A 178 -10.32 4.45 28.67
CA ASP A 178 -10.90 3.17 29.12
C ASP A 178 -11.23 2.09 28.06
N ASP A 179 -11.15 2.37 26.75
CA ASP A 179 -11.58 1.39 25.72
C ASP A 179 -10.64 1.30 24.49
N VAL A 180 -9.32 1.30 24.71
CA VAL A 180 -8.37 0.99 23.63
C VAL A 180 -8.42 -0.51 23.35
N ASP A 181 -9.41 -0.93 22.58
CA ASP A 181 -9.40 -2.25 21.96
C ASP A 181 -8.30 -2.25 20.88
N ILE A 182 -7.08 -2.64 21.29
CA ILE A 182 -5.90 -2.80 20.43
C ILE A 182 -6.19 -3.75 19.25
N SER A 183 -7.27 -4.55 19.31
CA SER A 183 -7.69 -5.43 18.23
C SER A 183 -8.34 -4.72 17.04
N LYS A 184 -8.70 -3.43 17.15
CA LYS A 184 -9.32 -2.69 16.05
C LYS A 184 -8.29 -2.10 15.09
N PRO A 185 -8.49 -2.23 13.77
CA PRO A 185 -7.50 -1.79 12.77
C PRO A 185 -7.46 -0.28 12.61
N THR A 186 -6.26 0.27 12.54
CA THR A 186 -6.01 1.69 12.24
C THR A 186 -5.72 1.93 10.76
N VAL A 187 -5.23 0.91 10.05
CA VAL A 187 -4.93 0.94 8.61
C VAL A 187 -5.68 -0.20 7.92
N LEU A 188 -6.46 0.13 6.91
CA LEU A 188 -7.25 -0.83 6.14
C LEU A 188 -6.51 -1.19 4.85
N LEU A 189 -6.21 -2.48 4.66
CA LEU A 189 -5.60 -2.98 3.43
C LEU A 189 -6.69 -3.56 2.53
N THR A 190 -6.87 -2.96 1.36
CA THR A 190 -7.87 -3.37 0.38
C THR A 190 -7.29 -3.54 -1.01
N ALA A 191 -7.93 -4.39 -1.81
CA ALA A 191 -7.70 -4.46 -3.24
C ALA A 191 -9.02 -4.75 -3.98
N PHE A 192 -8.98 -4.65 -5.30
CA PHE A 192 -10.13 -5.00 -6.13
C PHE A 192 -10.36 -6.53 -6.21
N THR A 193 -9.29 -7.31 -6.40
CA THR A 193 -9.36 -8.78 -6.56
C THR A 193 -8.93 -9.53 -5.29
N GLY A 194 -9.41 -10.78 -5.13
CA GLY A 194 -9.06 -11.63 -3.99
C GLY A 194 -7.57 -12.00 -3.93
N THR A 195 -6.94 -12.24 -5.08
CA THR A 195 -5.49 -12.52 -5.17
C THR A 195 -4.63 -11.32 -4.77
N ALA A 196 -4.97 -10.12 -5.24
CA ALA A 196 -4.27 -8.89 -4.87
C ALA A 196 -4.44 -8.58 -3.38
N ALA A 197 -5.67 -8.71 -2.87
CA ALA A 197 -5.96 -8.55 -1.45
C ALA A 197 -5.13 -9.53 -0.60
N PHE A 198 -5.08 -10.81 -0.99
CA PHE A 198 -4.29 -11.81 -0.28
C PHE A 198 -2.78 -11.48 -0.28
N ASN A 199 -2.23 -10.97 -1.39
CA ASN A 199 -0.81 -10.63 -1.54
C ASN A 199 -0.34 -9.54 -0.57
N ILE A 200 -1.19 -8.54 -0.32
CA ILE A 200 -0.93 -7.48 0.68
C ILE A 200 -1.43 -7.85 2.08
N SER A 201 -1.96 -9.05 2.29
CA SER A 201 -2.60 -9.47 3.54
C SER A 201 -3.83 -8.64 3.93
N GLY A 202 -4.55 -8.11 2.94
CA GLY A 202 -5.79 -7.36 3.08
C GLY A 202 -7.04 -8.15 2.67
N THR A 203 -8.12 -7.42 2.44
CA THR A 203 -9.45 -7.93 2.02
C THR A 203 -9.92 -7.21 0.75
N THR A 204 -10.99 -7.68 0.10
CA THR A 204 -11.51 -6.97 -1.08
C THR A 204 -12.34 -5.76 -0.65
N LEU A 205 -12.33 -4.68 -1.45
CA LEU A 205 -13.16 -3.49 -1.21
C LEU A 205 -14.64 -3.84 -0.98
N HIS A 206 -15.16 -4.77 -1.78
CA HIS A 206 -16.54 -5.25 -1.68
C HIS A 206 -16.84 -5.92 -0.34
N SER A 207 -15.94 -6.78 0.14
CA SER A 207 -16.10 -7.49 1.41
C SER A 207 -16.01 -6.56 2.60
N LEU A 208 -14.99 -5.68 2.60
CA LEU A 208 -14.73 -4.77 3.72
C LEU A 208 -15.85 -3.77 3.91
N LEU A 209 -16.29 -3.13 2.82
CA LEU A 209 -17.28 -2.06 2.88
C LEU A 209 -18.71 -2.55 2.66
N LYS A 210 -18.92 -3.87 2.56
CA LYS A 210 -20.22 -4.51 2.29
C LYS A 210 -20.92 -3.88 1.06
N LEU A 211 -20.17 -3.72 -0.02
CA LEU A 211 -20.67 -3.07 -1.23
C LEU A 211 -21.62 -4.00 -2.00
N PRO A 212 -22.78 -3.51 -2.47
CA PRO A 212 -23.67 -4.31 -3.31
C PRO A 212 -23.02 -4.55 -4.67
N ARG A 213 -23.39 -5.67 -5.31
CA ARG A 213 -22.89 -6.00 -6.66
C ARG A 213 -23.43 -5.05 -7.73
N SER A 214 -24.64 -4.56 -7.54
CA SER A 214 -25.23 -3.53 -8.39
C SER A 214 -24.98 -2.17 -7.76
N LEU A 215 -24.09 -1.40 -8.37
CA LEU A 215 -23.74 -0.05 -7.93
C LEU A 215 -24.73 1.00 -8.48
N LYS A 216 -26.01 0.62 -8.66
CA LYS A 216 -27.04 1.52 -9.17
C LYS A 216 -27.35 2.59 -8.12
N PRO A 217 -27.38 3.87 -8.48
CA PRO A 217 -27.87 4.92 -7.59
C PRO A 217 -29.39 4.78 -7.37
N PRO A 218 -29.92 5.17 -6.20
CA PRO A 218 -29.23 5.75 -5.05
C PRO A 218 -28.45 4.69 -4.23
N ILE A 219 -27.45 5.13 -3.47
CA ILE A 219 -26.64 4.26 -2.61
C ILE A 219 -27.54 3.48 -1.66
N GLN A 220 -27.44 2.16 -1.71
CA GLN A 220 -28.15 1.27 -0.81
C GLN A 220 -27.60 1.44 0.62
N GLY A 221 -28.50 1.75 1.56
CA GLY A 221 -28.18 1.80 2.99
C GLY A 221 -27.83 0.42 3.55
N LEU A 222 -27.01 0.40 4.60
CA LEU A 222 -26.61 -0.85 5.28
C LEU A 222 -27.61 -1.32 6.35
N GLY A 223 -28.62 -0.51 6.68
CA GLY A 223 -29.56 -0.80 7.76
C GLY A 223 -28.81 -1.16 9.06
N ASN A 224 -29.22 -2.24 9.71
CA ASN A 224 -28.65 -2.68 10.99
C ASN A 224 -27.16 -3.11 10.91
N GLN A 225 -26.64 -3.46 9.73
CA GLN A 225 -25.23 -3.84 9.56
C GLN A 225 -24.29 -2.63 9.65
N LEU A 226 -24.84 -1.41 9.56
CA LEU A 226 -24.05 -0.19 9.61
C LEU A 226 -23.33 -0.03 10.95
N ASP A 227 -24.01 -0.34 12.06
CA ASP A 227 -23.46 -0.17 13.40
C ASP A 227 -22.33 -1.18 13.69
N GLU A 228 -22.44 -2.39 13.13
CA GLU A 228 -21.37 -3.40 13.19
C GLU A 228 -20.11 -2.91 12.47
N VAL A 229 -20.26 -2.51 11.19
CA VAL A 229 -19.14 -2.01 10.37
C VAL A 229 -18.54 -0.73 10.97
N ARG A 230 -19.38 0.15 11.54
CA ARG A 230 -18.94 1.35 12.27
C ARG A 230 -18.08 1.01 13.47
N SER A 231 -18.50 0.05 14.28
CA SER A 231 -17.74 -0.40 15.44
C SER A 231 -16.41 -1.02 15.03
N GLU A 232 -16.38 -1.79 13.95
CA GLU A 232 -15.19 -2.46 13.42
C GLU A 232 -14.18 -1.44 12.85
N LEU A 233 -14.66 -0.45 12.09
CA LEU A 233 -13.82 0.54 11.40
C LEU A 233 -13.62 1.85 12.17
N LEU A 234 -14.00 1.91 13.44
CA LEU A 234 -13.98 3.14 14.24
C LEU A 234 -12.59 3.81 14.28
N ASN A 235 -11.55 2.99 14.46
CA ASN A 235 -10.17 3.45 14.62
C ASN A 235 -9.41 3.62 13.30
N ALA A 236 -10.01 3.25 12.17
CA ALA A 236 -9.38 3.33 10.88
C ALA A 236 -9.12 4.80 10.48
N GLU A 237 -7.87 5.14 10.20
CA GLU A 237 -7.42 6.49 9.78
C GLU A 237 -6.90 6.48 8.34
N ILE A 238 -6.38 5.34 7.87
CA ILE A 238 -5.80 5.17 6.52
C ILE A 238 -6.48 3.99 5.83
N ILE A 239 -6.83 4.15 4.55
CA ILE A 239 -7.23 3.04 3.66
C ILE A 239 -6.27 2.96 2.47
N VAL A 240 -5.74 1.76 2.23
CA VAL A 240 -4.90 1.42 1.08
C VAL A 240 -5.73 0.65 0.08
N ILE A 241 -5.70 1.06 -1.19
CA ILE A 241 -6.42 0.43 -2.31
C ILE A 241 -5.39 -0.02 -3.35
N ASP A 242 -5.02 -1.30 -3.34
CA ASP A 242 -4.13 -1.90 -4.35
C ASP A 242 -4.89 -2.31 -5.62
N GLU A 243 -4.18 -2.38 -6.74
CA GLU A 243 -4.72 -2.60 -8.09
C GLU A 243 -5.85 -1.62 -8.46
N VAL A 244 -5.65 -0.32 -8.18
CA VAL A 244 -6.63 0.75 -8.46
C VAL A 244 -6.99 0.87 -9.95
N SER A 245 -6.18 0.33 -10.87
CA SER A 245 -6.46 0.36 -12.31
C SER A 245 -7.76 -0.37 -12.68
N MET A 246 -8.15 -1.37 -11.88
CA MET A 246 -9.38 -2.14 -12.06
C MET A 246 -10.60 -1.52 -11.37
N VAL A 247 -10.42 -0.44 -10.60
CA VAL A 247 -11.52 0.23 -9.90
C VAL A 247 -12.20 1.21 -10.85
N SER A 248 -13.49 0.98 -11.14
CA SER A 248 -14.29 1.90 -11.95
C SER A 248 -14.63 3.17 -11.17
N ARG A 249 -14.95 4.26 -11.89
CA ARG A 249 -15.35 5.53 -11.24
C ARG A 249 -16.59 5.38 -10.37
N HIS A 250 -17.60 4.63 -10.82
CA HIS A 250 -18.81 4.37 -10.02
C HIS A 250 -18.47 3.64 -8.73
N LEU A 251 -17.60 2.63 -8.78
CA LEU A 251 -17.14 1.93 -7.58
C LEU A 251 -16.38 2.88 -6.64
N PHE A 252 -15.52 3.73 -7.18
CA PHE A 252 -14.75 4.69 -6.41
C PHE A 252 -15.64 5.73 -5.69
N ALA A 253 -16.65 6.27 -6.38
CA ALA A 253 -17.65 7.15 -5.78
C ALA A 253 -18.46 6.44 -4.69
N TYR A 254 -18.82 5.17 -4.92
CA TYR A 254 -19.53 4.37 -3.93
C TYR A 254 -18.68 4.11 -2.68
N VAL A 255 -17.36 3.90 -2.84
CA VAL A 255 -16.41 3.77 -1.71
C VAL A 255 -16.38 5.04 -0.88
N ASP A 256 -16.23 6.22 -1.49
CA ASP A 256 -16.26 7.51 -0.80
C ASP A 256 -17.56 7.68 0.00
N ALA A 257 -18.71 7.47 -0.64
CA ALA A 257 -19.99 7.67 -0.02
C ALA A 257 -20.29 6.64 1.09
N ARG A 258 -19.86 5.38 0.92
CA ARG A 258 -19.96 4.36 1.95
C ARG A 258 -19.07 4.68 3.16
N LEU A 259 -17.86 5.20 2.95
CA LEU A 259 -17.00 5.64 4.05
C LEU A 259 -17.57 6.87 4.77
N LYS A 260 -18.17 7.82 4.06
CA LYS A 260 -18.92 8.95 4.64
C LYS A 260 -20.07 8.45 5.52
N GLN A 261 -20.83 7.46 5.04
CA GLN A 261 -21.91 6.83 5.79
C GLN A 261 -21.40 6.13 7.06
N ILE A 262 -20.33 5.33 6.95
CA ILE A 262 -19.73 4.62 8.08
C ILE A 262 -19.19 5.63 9.09
N LYS A 263 -18.33 6.57 8.68
CA LYS A 263 -17.70 7.53 9.60
C LYS A 263 -18.66 8.60 10.13
N GLY A 264 -19.83 8.77 9.52
CA GLY A 264 -20.80 9.80 9.92
C GLY A 264 -20.30 11.22 9.62
N THR A 265 -19.47 11.40 8.59
CA THR A 265 -18.92 12.71 8.22
C THR A 265 -19.13 12.98 6.73
N ARG A 266 -19.16 14.27 6.34
CA ARG A 266 -19.24 14.70 4.93
C ARG A 266 -17.86 14.86 4.27
N ARG A 267 -16.77 14.65 5.03
CA ARG A 267 -15.41 14.78 4.49
C ARG A 267 -15.17 13.70 3.44
N PRO A 268 -14.37 13.97 2.39
CA PRO A 268 -13.99 12.94 1.42
C PRO A 268 -13.48 11.68 2.13
N PHE A 269 -13.94 10.51 1.67
CA PHE A 269 -13.62 9.19 2.21
C PHE A 269 -13.87 9.07 3.72
N GLY A 270 -14.88 9.77 4.24
CA GLY A 270 -15.22 9.77 5.67
C GLY A 270 -14.16 10.44 6.56
N GLY A 271 -13.25 11.24 5.98
CA GLY A 271 -12.14 11.89 6.68
C GLY A 271 -10.90 11.01 6.84
N MET A 272 -10.86 9.86 6.16
CA MET A 272 -9.68 8.99 6.13
C MET A 272 -8.69 9.44 5.06
N SER A 273 -7.40 9.24 5.32
CA SER A 273 -6.37 9.37 4.30
C SER A 273 -6.37 8.14 3.38
N VAL A 274 -6.11 8.33 2.09
CA VAL A 274 -6.19 7.27 1.08
C VAL A 274 -4.85 7.10 0.36
N ILE A 275 -4.40 5.85 0.26
CA ILE A 275 -3.26 5.46 -0.58
C ILE A 275 -3.80 4.54 -1.67
N ALA A 276 -3.97 5.07 -2.88
CA ALA A 276 -4.26 4.27 -4.06
C ALA A 276 -2.97 3.80 -4.70
N VAL A 277 -2.88 2.51 -5.00
CA VAL A 277 -1.68 1.88 -5.57
C VAL A 277 -2.08 1.09 -6.81
N GLY A 278 -1.33 1.26 -7.89
CA GLY A 278 -1.61 0.53 -9.13
C GLY A 278 -0.96 1.17 -10.35
N ASP A 279 -1.24 0.60 -11.51
CA ASP A 279 -0.67 1.03 -12.78
C ASP A 279 -1.76 1.07 -13.85
N PHE A 280 -2.22 2.27 -14.23
CA PHE A 280 -3.30 2.41 -15.21
C PHE A 280 -2.91 1.92 -16.61
N TYR A 281 -1.62 1.71 -16.90
CA TYR A 281 -1.18 1.06 -18.15
C TYR A 281 -1.41 -0.47 -18.16
N GLN A 282 -1.84 -1.05 -17.03
CA GLN A 282 -2.32 -2.44 -16.97
C GLN A 282 -3.79 -2.52 -17.40
N LEU A 283 -4.54 -3.52 -16.91
CA LEU A 283 -5.91 -3.71 -17.34
C LEU A 283 -6.79 -2.58 -16.79
N PRO A 284 -7.63 -1.99 -17.64
CA PRO A 284 -8.69 -1.09 -17.19
C PRO A 284 -9.77 -1.89 -16.44
N PRO A 285 -10.75 -1.21 -15.81
CA PRO A 285 -11.88 -1.89 -15.22
C PRO A 285 -12.69 -2.63 -16.30
N VAL A 286 -13.30 -3.74 -15.88
CA VAL A 286 -14.13 -4.61 -16.74
C VAL A 286 -15.40 -3.86 -17.17
N GLN A 287 -16.00 -4.26 -18.30
CA GLN A 287 -17.24 -3.68 -18.85
C GLN A 287 -17.11 -2.30 -19.50
N GLN A 288 -15.94 -2.00 -20.08
CA GLN A 288 -15.70 -0.76 -20.86
C GLN A 288 -15.91 0.55 -20.08
N SER A 289 -15.96 0.52 -18.75
CA SER A 289 -15.96 1.77 -17.98
C SER A 289 -14.63 2.49 -18.20
N LYS A 290 -14.69 3.82 -18.39
CA LYS A 290 -13.48 4.62 -18.55
C LYS A 290 -12.56 4.44 -17.33
N PRO A 291 -11.23 4.33 -17.52
CA PRO A 291 -10.29 4.27 -16.41
C PRO A 291 -10.46 5.48 -15.48
N LEU A 292 -10.25 5.27 -14.17
CA LEU A 292 -10.47 6.29 -13.15
C LEU A 292 -9.69 7.60 -13.41
N CYS A 293 -8.48 7.49 -13.96
CA CYS A 293 -7.63 8.63 -14.28
C CYS A 293 -8.10 9.45 -15.50
N VAL A 294 -8.91 8.88 -16.39
CA VAL A 294 -9.35 9.55 -17.62
C VAL A 294 -10.54 10.45 -17.30
N HIS A 295 -10.33 11.76 -17.42
CA HIS A 295 -11.34 12.77 -17.10
C HIS A 295 -12.63 12.61 -17.93
N ASP A 296 -13.77 12.63 -17.26
CA ASP A 296 -15.08 12.80 -17.91
C ASP A 296 -15.72 14.10 -17.42
N PRO A 297 -16.01 15.07 -18.31
CA PRO A 297 -16.63 16.33 -17.93
C PRO A 297 -18.04 16.20 -17.34
N SER A 298 -18.68 15.04 -17.52
CA SER A 298 -20.09 14.83 -17.17
C SER A 298 -20.31 14.43 -15.70
N GLU A 299 -19.24 14.19 -14.95
CA GLU A 299 -19.30 13.61 -13.59
C GLU A 299 -18.34 14.33 -12.63
N ILE A 300 -18.61 14.23 -11.33
CA ILE A 300 -17.72 14.74 -10.28
C ILE A 300 -16.46 13.85 -10.24
N ASP A 301 -15.28 14.46 -10.35
CA ASP A 301 -14.01 13.76 -10.43
C ASP A 301 -13.24 13.82 -9.11
N LEU A 302 -13.66 12.97 -8.16
CA LEU A 302 -13.00 12.79 -6.86
C LEU A 302 -11.50 12.47 -6.99
N TRP A 303 -11.11 11.83 -8.09
CA TRP A 303 -9.72 11.45 -8.34
C TRP A 303 -8.89 12.69 -8.65
N ARG A 304 -9.30 13.47 -9.66
CA ARG A 304 -8.60 14.68 -10.09
C ARG A 304 -8.58 15.77 -9.02
N GLU A 305 -9.65 15.90 -8.23
CA GLU A 305 -9.78 16.93 -7.20
C GLU A 305 -8.84 16.71 -6.01
N HIS A 306 -8.62 15.46 -5.61
CA HIS A 306 -7.96 15.15 -4.34
C HIS A 306 -6.58 14.50 -4.50
N PHE A 307 -6.39 13.61 -5.47
CA PHE A 307 -5.22 12.74 -5.50
C PHE A 307 -3.97 13.41 -6.07
N GLN A 308 -2.84 13.13 -5.43
CA GLN A 308 -1.50 13.52 -5.87
C GLN A 308 -0.71 12.29 -6.30
N MET A 309 -0.13 12.34 -7.49
CA MET A 309 0.65 11.24 -8.05
C MET A 309 2.08 11.23 -7.52
N ILE A 310 2.58 10.03 -7.23
CA ILE A 310 3.98 9.76 -6.93
C ILE A 310 4.41 8.56 -7.77
N THR A 311 5.42 8.73 -8.63
CA THR A 311 5.84 7.68 -9.58
C THR A 311 7.11 6.97 -9.13
N LEU A 312 6.99 5.68 -8.80
CA LEU A 312 8.09 4.75 -8.60
C LEU A 312 8.70 4.36 -9.94
N THR A 313 9.99 4.67 -10.12
CA THR A 313 10.71 4.49 -11.39
C THR A 313 11.72 3.35 -11.37
N GLU A 314 12.18 2.95 -10.19
CA GLU A 314 13.20 1.90 -10.07
C GLU A 314 12.56 0.51 -10.09
N ILE A 315 13.04 -0.34 -11.00
CA ILE A 315 12.56 -1.72 -11.14
C ILE A 315 13.27 -2.61 -10.12
N MET A 316 12.48 -3.33 -9.33
CA MET A 316 12.94 -4.18 -8.24
C MET A 316 12.85 -5.68 -8.56
N ARG A 317 12.00 -6.08 -9.51
CA ARG A 317 11.73 -7.50 -9.82
C ARG A 317 12.72 -8.08 -10.83
N GLN A 318 13.04 -7.34 -11.89
CA GLN A 318 13.98 -7.77 -12.95
C GLN A 318 15.37 -7.13 -12.76
N LYS A 319 15.86 -7.00 -11.52
CA LYS A 319 17.13 -6.32 -11.24
C LYS A 319 18.33 -6.95 -11.96
N ASP A 320 18.26 -8.26 -12.21
CA ASP A 320 19.34 -9.01 -12.85
C ASP A 320 19.31 -8.90 -14.40
N ASP A 321 18.25 -8.33 -14.98
CA ASP A 321 18.07 -8.17 -16.44
C ASP A 321 17.55 -6.76 -16.77
N VAL A 322 18.45 -5.78 -16.65
CA VAL A 322 18.16 -4.36 -16.85
C VAL A 322 17.65 -4.07 -18.26
N VAL A 323 18.19 -4.76 -19.28
CA VAL A 323 17.80 -4.56 -20.69
C VAL A 323 16.34 -4.97 -20.90
N PHE A 324 15.94 -6.12 -20.36
CA PHE A 324 14.55 -6.57 -20.40
C PHE A 324 13.62 -5.63 -19.61
N ALA A 325 14.06 -5.16 -18.45
CA ALA A 325 13.31 -4.22 -17.61
C ALA A 325 13.03 -2.88 -18.33
N GLU A 326 14.03 -2.35 -19.04
CA GLU A 326 13.88 -1.13 -19.84
C GLU A 326 12.94 -1.32 -21.03
N MET A 327 13.03 -2.46 -21.74
CA MET A 327 12.09 -2.81 -22.81
C MET A 327 10.65 -2.86 -22.29
N LEU A 328 10.41 -3.48 -21.12
CA LEU A 328 9.09 -3.52 -20.50
C LEU A 328 8.54 -2.12 -20.21
N ASN A 329 9.38 -1.18 -19.77
CA ASN A 329 8.97 0.21 -19.55
C ASN A 329 8.64 0.95 -20.85
N ARG A 330 9.32 0.66 -21.96
CA ARG A 330 8.97 1.20 -23.28
C ARG A 330 7.66 0.63 -23.79
N ILE A 331 7.47 -0.69 -23.69
CA ILE A 331 6.22 -1.38 -24.05
C ILE A 331 5.04 -0.87 -23.23
N ARG A 332 5.26 -0.56 -21.93
CA ARG A 332 4.25 -0.04 -21.01
C ARG A 332 3.56 1.23 -21.50
N VAL A 333 4.24 2.10 -22.24
CA VAL A 333 3.71 3.41 -22.68
C VAL A 333 3.55 3.50 -24.20
N LYS A 334 3.83 2.41 -24.93
CA LYS A 334 3.79 2.38 -26.39
C LYS A 334 2.36 2.59 -26.90
N GLY A 335 2.16 3.60 -27.75
CA GLY A 335 0.92 3.84 -28.47
C GLY A 335 0.69 2.84 -29.60
N LYS A 336 -0.55 2.78 -30.09
CA LYS A 336 -0.93 1.85 -31.18
C LYS A 336 -0.26 2.18 -32.51
N LEU A 337 0.02 3.46 -32.76
CA LEU A 337 0.66 3.94 -33.98
C LEU A 337 2.19 3.95 -33.89
N ASP A 338 2.74 3.82 -32.68
CA ASP A 338 4.18 3.83 -32.46
C ASP A 338 4.79 2.50 -32.88
N GLU A 339 6.00 2.54 -33.42
CA GLU A 339 6.79 1.36 -33.74
C GLU A 339 7.72 0.99 -32.58
N LEU A 340 7.99 -0.30 -32.39
CA LEU A 340 9.07 -0.77 -31.53
C LEU A 340 10.42 -0.37 -32.13
N CYS A 341 11.38 0.00 -31.27
CA CYS A 341 12.75 0.17 -31.73
C CYS A 341 13.36 -1.18 -32.14
N GLU A 342 14.36 -1.16 -33.02
CA GLU A 342 15.00 -2.39 -33.51
C GLU A 342 15.56 -3.24 -32.36
N ALA A 343 16.17 -2.62 -31.35
CA ALA A 343 16.67 -3.32 -30.18
C ALA A 343 15.59 -4.09 -29.40
N ASP A 344 14.38 -3.53 -29.26
CA ASP A 344 13.25 -4.19 -28.58
C ASP A 344 12.68 -5.32 -29.42
N ARG A 345 12.61 -5.14 -30.74
CA ARG A 345 12.20 -6.21 -31.68
C ARG A 345 13.18 -7.38 -31.63
N ASP A 346 14.48 -7.09 -31.63
CA ASP A 346 15.54 -8.10 -31.53
C ASP A 346 15.47 -8.83 -30.19
N LEU A 347 15.16 -8.13 -29.09
CA LEU A 347 14.99 -8.75 -27.78
C LEU A 347 13.77 -9.69 -27.74
N LEU A 348 12.61 -9.23 -28.21
CA LEU A 348 11.39 -10.05 -28.26
C LEU A 348 11.54 -11.25 -29.19
N SER A 349 12.27 -11.09 -30.30
CA SER A 349 12.48 -12.17 -31.26
C SER A 349 13.26 -13.36 -30.67
N GLN A 350 14.14 -13.10 -29.70
CA GLN A 350 14.85 -14.16 -28.95
C GLN A 350 13.93 -15.00 -28.07
N ALA A 351 12.78 -14.45 -27.67
CA ALA A 351 11.78 -15.17 -26.86
C ALA A 351 10.76 -15.93 -27.73
N ILE A 352 10.73 -15.71 -29.05
CA ILE A 352 9.78 -16.40 -29.94
C ILE A 352 10.12 -17.88 -29.97
N THR A 353 9.13 -18.71 -29.67
CA THR A 353 9.29 -20.16 -29.58
C THR A 353 8.16 -20.87 -30.32
N GLU A 354 8.44 -22.04 -30.88
CA GLU A 354 7.40 -22.87 -31.49
C GLU A 354 6.55 -23.57 -30.42
N PRO A 355 5.23 -23.76 -30.64
CA PRO A 355 4.36 -24.44 -29.67
C PRO A 355 4.85 -25.82 -29.22
N ALA A 356 5.55 -26.56 -30.08
CA ALA A 356 6.06 -27.90 -29.77
C ALA A 356 7.29 -27.89 -28.84
N LEU A 357 8.02 -26.77 -28.76
CA LEU A 357 9.21 -26.61 -27.92
C LEU A 357 8.89 -25.92 -26.58
N CYS A 358 7.64 -25.51 -26.38
CA CYS A 358 7.22 -24.84 -25.16
C CYS A 358 7.20 -25.80 -23.97
N PRO A 359 7.74 -25.39 -22.81
CA PRO A 359 7.74 -26.23 -21.61
C PRO A 359 6.31 -26.48 -21.11
N THR A 360 5.93 -27.76 -20.98
CA THR A 360 4.58 -28.18 -20.52
C THR A 360 4.29 -27.82 -19.06
N ASP A 361 5.34 -27.68 -18.24
CA ASP A 361 5.22 -27.35 -16.81
C ASP A 361 5.09 -25.85 -16.55
N ALA A 362 5.36 -25.01 -17.56
CA ALA A 362 5.23 -23.56 -17.45
C ALA A 362 3.77 -23.12 -17.62
N LEU A 363 3.41 -22.04 -16.94
CA LEU A 363 2.08 -21.46 -17.06
C LEU A 363 1.88 -20.88 -18.46
N HIS A 364 0.85 -21.34 -19.15
CA HIS A 364 0.45 -20.78 -20.45
C HIS A 364 -0.56 -19.65 -20.25
N ILE A 365 -0.33 -18.52 -20.91
CA ILE A 365 -1.10 -17.28 -20.73
C ILE A 365 -1.73 -16.92 -22.08
N PHE A 366 -3.07 -16.83 -22.10
CA PHE A 366 -3.85 -16.51 -23.28
C PHE A 366 -4.79 -15.31 -23.03
N ALA A 367 -5.29 -14.71 -24.11
CA ALA A 367 -6.19 -13.56 -24.00
C ALA A 367 -7.64 -13.97 -23.67
N THR A 368 -8.12 -15.12 -24.18
CA THR A 368 -9.54 -15.51 -24.06
C THR A 368 -9.73 -16.81 -23.28
N ASN A 369 -10.90 -16.98 -22.63
CA ASN A 369 -11.21 -18.24 -21.93
C ASN A 369 -11.30 -19.43 -22.89
N LYS A 370 -11.74 -19.20 -24.13
CA LYS A 370 -11.85 -20.25 -25.16
C LYS A 370 -10.49 -20.90 -25.46
N GLU A 371 -9.44 -20.10 -25.60
CA GLU A 371 -8.07 -20.60 -25.82
C GLU A 371 -7.56 -21.35 -24.58
N VAL A 372 -7.81 -20.81 -23.39
CA VAL A 372 -7.46 -21.44 -22.11
C VAL A 372 -8.11 -22.81 -21.97
N ASP A 373 -9.42 -22.91 -22.21
CA ASP A 373 -10.17 -24.17 -22.05
C ASP A 373 -9.74 -25.22 -23.08
N ALA A 374 -9.46 -24.80 -24.32
CA ALA A 374 -8.96 -25.67 -25.37
C ALA A 374 -7.57 -26.23 -25.02
N HIS A 375 -6.64 -25.37 -24.58
CA HIS A 375 -5.30 -25.79 -24.17
C HIS A 375 -5.36 -26.68 -22.92
N ASN A 376 -6.10 -26.29 -21.89
CA ASN A 376 -6.25 -27.09 -20.66
C ASN A 376 -6.80 -28.49 -20.93
N SER A 377 -7.81 -28.61 -21.82
CA SER A 377 -8.40 -29.90 -22.18
C SER A 377 -7.41 -30.78 -22.96
N ALA A 378 -6.67 -30.19 -23.90
CA ALA A 378 -5.66 -30.91 -24.68
C ALA A 378 -4.49 -31.38 -23.79
N THR A 379 -4.00 -30.51 -22.91
CA THR A 379 -2.89 -30.81 -21.99
C THR A 379 -3.30 -31.88 -20.96
N LEU A 380 -4.53 -31.84 -20.44
CA LEU A 380 -5.04 -32.88 -19.55
C LEU A 380 -5.05 -34.26 -20.24
N ALA A 381 -5.55 -34.32 -21.48
CA ALA A 381 -5.61 -35.55 -22.26
C ALA A 381 -4.22 -36.09 -22.65
N LEU A 382 -3.23 -35.21 -22.79
CA LEU A 382 -1.85 -35.58 -23.11
C LEU A 382 -1.09 -36.11 -21.88
N LEU A 383 -1.23 -35.45 -20.73
CA LEU A 383 -0.44 -35.75 -19.53
C LEU A 383 -1.04 -36.86 -18.66
N HIS A 384 -2.35 -37.07 -18.73
CA HIS A 384 -3.05 -38.00 -17.83
C HIS A 384 -3.88 -39.03 -18.59
N THR A 385 -3.67 -40.30 -18.24
CA THR A 385 -4.42 -41.43 -18.81
C THR A 385 -5.74 -41.69 -18.09
N HIS A 386 -5.84 -41.33 -16.80
CA HIS A 386 -7.00 -41.55 -15.95
C HIS A 386 -7.67 -40.21 -15.64
N ILE A 387 -8.67 -39.84 -16.45
CA ILE A 387 -9.45 -38.61 -16.28
C ILE A 387 -10.76 -38.95 -15.57
N ILE A 388 -11.08 -38.17 -14.55
CA ILE A 388 -12.30 -38.27 -13.73
C ILE A 388 -13.24 -37.15 -14.15
N ASP A 389 -14.45 -37.54 -14.59
CA ASP A 389 -15.53 -36.60 -14.91
C ASP A 389 -16.44 -36.44 -13.68
N ILE A 390 -16.48 -35.22 -13.13
CA ILE A 390 -17.28 -34.87 -11.95
C ILE A 390 -18.47 -34.03 -12.39
N HIS A 391 -19.67 -34.62 -12.41
CA HIS A 391 -20.90 -33.90 -12.73
C HIS A 391 -21.38 -33.03 -11.54
N ALA A 392 -21.97 -31.89 -11.88
CA ALA A 392 -22.62 -31.01 -10.93
C ALA A 392 -23.97 -31.58 -10.47
N ASP A 393 -24.31 -31.35 -9.19
CA ASP A 393 -25.60 -31.73 -8.64
C ASP A 393 -26.54 -30.52 -8.73
N ASP A 394 -27.46 -30.54 -9.69
CA ASP A 394 -28.42 -29.45 -9.88
C ASP A 394 -29.75 -29.78 -9.21
N TYR A 395 -30.22 -28.89 -8.37
CA TYR A 395 -31.48 -28.99 -7.65
C TYR A 395 -32.45 -27.95 -8.17
N ARG A 396 -33.67 -28.36 -8.53
CA ARG A 396 -34.73 -27.45 -8.96
C ARG A 396 -35.84 -27.40 -7.92
N LYS A 397 -36.33 -26.20 -7.63
CA LYS A 397 -37.51 -26.00 -6.79
C LYS A 397 -38.75 -26.50 -7.52
N ASP A 398 -39.39 -27.52 -6.94
CA ASP A 398 -40.68 -28.02 -7.42
C ASP A 398 -41.76 -26.96 -7.19
N PRO A 399 -42.45 -26.47 -8.25
CA PRO A 399 -43.51 -25.47 -8.13
C PRO A 399 -44.69 -25.91 -7.25
N ARG A 400 -44.92 -27.22 -7.09
CA ARG A 400 -46.07 -27.76 -6.33
C ARG A 400 -45.76 -27.99 -4.85
N THR A 401 -44.58 -28.49 -4.54
CA THR A 401 -44.20 -28.84 -3.16
C THR A 401 -43.29 -27.81 -2.50
N GLY A 402 -42.70 -26.91 -3.29
CA GLY A 402 -41.71 -25.94 -2.83
C GLY A 402 -40.36 -26.55 -2.44
N ARG A 403 -40.20 -27.88 -2.52
CA ARG A 403 -38.98 -28.61 -2.16
C ARG A 403 -37.99 -28.62 -3.32
N MET A 404 -36.71 -28.73 -2.98
CA MET A 404 -35.62 -28.87 -3.96
C MET A 404 -35.50 -30.34 -4.37
N ALA A 405 -35.56 -30.61 -5.68
CA ALA A 405 -35.40 -31.95 -6.24
C ALA A 405 -34.15 -32.01 -7.13
N LEU A 406 -33.29 -33.00 -6.87
CA LEU A 406 -32.10 -33.28 -7.68
C LEU A 406 -32.53 -33.65 -9.10
N GLN A 407 -31.81 -33.14 -10.09
CA GLN A 407 -32.02 -33.45 -11.50
C GLN A 407 -31.10 -34.57 -11.97
N ASP A 408 -31.59 -35.42 -12.86
CA ASP A 408 -30.81 -36.55 -13.41
C ASP A 408 -29.61 -36.11 -14.26
N ARG A 409 -29.67 -34.89 -14.81
CA ARG A 409 -28.58 -34.28 -15.59
C ARG A 409 -28.39 -32.83 -15.20
N PRO A 410 -27.15 -32.34 -15.10
CA PRO A 410 -26.90 -30.93 -14.85
C PRO A 410 -27.39 -30.09 -16.04
N PHE A 411 -27.97 -28.94 -15.74
CA PHE A 411 -28.29 -27.93 -16.75
C PHE A 411 -27.00 -27.37 -17.35
N LYS A 412 -27.09 -26.82 -18.57
CA LYS A 412 -25.95 -26.08 -19.11
C LYS A 412 -25.79 -24.77 -18.33
N GLY A 413 -24.67 -24.63 -17.63
CA GLY A 413 -24.34 -23.40 -16.89
C GLY A 413 -23.93 -22.26 -17.82
N GLY A 414 -24.13 -21.03 -17.36
CA GLY A 414 -23.55 -19.83 -17.96
C GLY A 414 -22.04 -19.72 -17.72
N LYS A 415 -21.35 -18.84 -18.47
CA LYS A 415 -19.89 -18.65 -18.42
C LYS A 415 -19.33 -18.32 -17.01
N ASN A 416 -20.13 -17.72 -16.14
CA ASN A 416 -19.70 -17.27 -14.80
C ASN A 416 -20.18 -18.18 -13.66
N GLU A 417 -20.88 -19.27 -13.96
CA GLU A 417 -21.42 -20.21 -12.97
C GLU A 417 -20.43 -21.36 -12.72
N LEU A 418 -20.63 -22.12 -11.65
CA LEU A 418 -19.86 -23.36 -11.43
C LEU A 418 -20.03 -24.32 -12.63
N PRO A 419 -18.96 -25.05 -13.03
CA PRO A 419 -18.99 -25.89 -14.23
C PRO A 419 -20.03 -27.01 -14.10
N ASP A 420 -20.72 -27.31 -15.19
CA ASP A 420 -21.68 -28.42 -15.27
C ASP A 420 -20.99 -29.78 -15.19
N THR A 421 -19.82 -29.91 -15.81
CA THR A 421 -18.93 -31.07 -15.69
C THR A 421 -17.50 -30.61 -15.49
N LEU A 422 -16.87 -31.07 -14.42
CA LEU A 422 -15.47 -30.80 -14.09
C LEU A 422 -14.63 -32.03 -14.45
N LYS A 423 -13.70 -31.86 -15.39
CA LYS A 423 -12.73 -32.90 -15.77
C LYS A 423 -11.43 -32.69 -15.02
N VAL A 424 -11.01 -33.68 -14.23
CA VAL A 424 -9.78 -33.60 -13.43
C VAL A 424 -9.04 -34.93 -13.42
N ALA A 425 -7.74 -34.89 -13.12
CA ALA A 425 -6.93 -36.07 -12.92
C ALA A 425 -5.99 -35.85 -11.72
N GLU A 426 -5.63 -36.91 -11.01
CA GLU A 426 -4.60 -36.80 -9.97
C GLU A 426 -3.27 -36.38 -10.62
N GLY A 427 -2.66 -35.36 -10.05
CA GLY A 427 -1.50 -34.66 -10.58
C GLY A 427 -1.82 -33.45 -11.47
N ALA A 428 -3.07 -33.20 -11.83
CA ALA A 428 -3.43 -32.06 -12.67
C ALA A 428 -3.28 -30.71 -11.93
N ARG A 429 -2.88 -29.66 -12.65
CA ARG A 429 -2.90 -28.29 -12.14
C ARG A 429 -4.32 -27.76 -12.13
N VAL A 430 -4.73 -27.18 -11.01
CA VAL A 430 -6.04 -26.59 -10.81
C VAL A 430 -5.93 -25.21 -10.19
N MET A 431 -6.97 -24.41 -10.37
CA MET A 431 -7.11 -23.08 -9.79
C MET A 431 -8.50 -22.96 -9.17
N LEU A 432 -8.57 -22.34 -8.00
CA LEU A 432 -9.83 -22.02 -7.34
C LEU A 432 -10.59 -20.95 -8.14
N THR A 433 -11.91 -21.13 -8.29
CA THR A 433 -12.78 -20.20 -9.04
C THR A 433 -13.65 -19.32 -8.14
N ARG A 434 -13.64 -19.58 -6.82
CA ARG A 434 -14.39 -18.85 -5.81
C ARG A 434 -13.50 -18.59 -4.60
N ASN A 435 -13.81 -17.51 -3.89
CA ASN A 435 -13.25 -17.27 -2.57
C ASN A 435 -13.93 -18.23 -1.59
N ILE A 436 -13.17 -19.19 -1.08
CA ILE A 436 -13.62 -20.11 -0.02
C ILE A 436 -13.24 -19.51 1.33
N ASP A 437 -11.95 -19.16 1.46
CA ASP A 437 -11.38 -18.66 2.70
C ASP A 437 -10.25 -17.69 2.38
N ILE A 438 -10.60 -16.41 2.35
CA ILE A 438 -9.66 -15.34 1.99
C ILE A 438 -8.56 -15.21 3.06
N GLN A 439 -8.89 -15.43 4.34
CA GLN A 439 -7.95 -15.30 5.45
C GLN A 439 -6.83 -16.33 5.35
N ASN A 440 -7.18 -17.57 4.98
CA ASN A 440 -6.24 -18.64 4.74
C ASN A 440 -5.73 -18.71 3.30
N GLY A 441 -6.02 -17.75 2.41
CA GLY A 441 -5.48 -17.72 1.04
C GLY A 441 -6.13 -18.69 0.05
N LEU A 442 -7.27 -19.27 0.40
CA LEU A 442 -8.12 -20.02 -0.53
C LEU A 442 -9.04 -19.04 -1.28
N VAL A 443 -8.40 -18.21 -2.10
CA VAL A 443 -9.03 -17.16 -2.91
C VAL A 443 -9.24 -17.60 -4.35
N ASN A 444 -10.20 -17.00 -5.04
CA ASN A 444 -10.34 -17.14 -6.48
C ASN A 444 -9.02 -16.75 -7.15
N GLY A 445 -8.49 -17.60 -8.02
CA GLY A 445 -7.17 -17.42 -8.63
C GLY A 445 -6.02 -18.13 -7.91
N ALA A 446 -6.25 -18.75 -6.74
CA ALA A 446 -5.20 -19.53 -6.08
C ALA A 446 -4.94 -20.85 -6.83
N PHE A 447 -3.66 -21.10 -7.12
CA PHE A 447 -3.20 -22.29 -7.83
C PHE A 447 -2.85 -23.44 -6.87
N GLY A 448 -3.07 -24.66 -7.35
CA GLY A 448 -2.62 -25.87 -6.68
C GLY A 448 -2.59 -27.08 -7.60
N LYS A 449 -2.16 -28.20 -7.05
CA LYS A 449 -2.11 -29.50 -7.71
C LYS A 449 -3.09 -30.44 -7.03
N LEU A 450 -3.94 -31.09 -7.81
CA LEU A 450 -4.83 -32.14 -7.29
C LEU A 450 -3.97 -33.36 -6.95
N LEU A 451 -3.95 -33.77 -5.68
CA LEU A 451 -3.18 -34.94 -5.24
C LEU A 451 -4.07 -36.15 -4.94
N ARG A 452 -5.31 -35.92 -4.49
CA ARG A 452 -6.20 -36.99 -4.07
C ARG A 452 -7.66 -36.66 -4.31
N VAL A 453 -8.42 -37.64 -4.78
CA VAL A 453 -9.88 -37.59 -4.82
C VAL A 453 -10.45 -38.47 -3.71
N VAL A 454 -11.32 -37.90 -2.86
CA VAL A 454 -11.94 -38.62 -1.74
C VAL A 454 -13.35 -39.04 -2.11
N TYR A 455 -13.62 -40.35 -1.99
CA TYR A 455 -14.90 -40.96 -2.28
C TYR A 455 -15.67 -41.25 -0.98
N SER A 456 -17.00 -41.16 -1.04
CA SER A 456 -17.90 -41.62 0.00
C SER A 456 -17.84 -43.14 0.12
N GLU A 457 -17.83 -43.66 1.35
CA GLU A 457 -17.78 -45.10 1.64
C GLU A 457 -19.01 -45.86 1.14
N ASN A 458 -20.16 -45.18 0.98
CA ASN A 458 -21.44 -45.83 0.66
C ASN A 458 -21.77 -45.84 -0.84
N ASP A 459 -21.51 -44.73 -1.55
CA ASP A 459 -22.08 -44.50 -2.90
C ASP A 459 -21.02 -44.21 -3.98
N GLN A 460 -19.72 -44.34 -3.67
CA GLN A 460 -18.60 -43.94 -4.55
C GLN A 460 -18.73 -42.51 -5.11
N HIS A 461 -19.52 -41.65 -4.48
CA HIS A 461 -19.62 -40.24 -4.85
C HIS A 461 -18.41 -39.46 -4.33
N ILE A 462 -17.91 -38.51 -5.11
CA ILE A 462 -16.74 -37.70 -4.74
C ILE A 462 -17.17 -36.62 -3.74
N ILE A 463 -16.64 -36.70 -2.53
CA ILE A 463 -16.99 -35.80 -1.43
C ILE A 463 -16.01 -34.64 -1.30
N LYS A 464 -14.70 -34.87 -1.53
CA LYS A 464 -13.66 -33.86 -1.33
C LYS A 464 -12.53 -34.00 -2.35
N LEU A 465 -11.91 -32.88 -2.69
CA LEU A 465 -10.69 -32.82 -3.49
C LEU A 465 -9.51 -32.39 -2.61
N GLY A 466 -8.49 -33.24 -2.47
CA GLY A 466 -7.25 -32.93 -1.75
C GLY A 466 -6.25 -32.22 -2.65
N LEU A 467 -6.03 -30.93 -2.40
CA LEU A 467 -5.14 -30.06 -3.18
C LEU A 467 -3.87 -29.73 -2.39
N LYS A 468 -2.72 -29.73 -3.09
CA LYS A 468 -1.51 -29.06 -2.61
C LYS A 468 -1.43 -27.68 -3.23
N MET A 469 -1.54 -26.63 -2.42
CA MET A 469 -1.49 -25.24 -2.89
C MET A 469 -0.05 -24.83 -3.21
N ASP A 470 0.14 -24.00 -4.25
CA ASP A 470 1.47 -23.53 -4.66
C ASP A 470 2.10 -22.59 -3.62
N ILE A 471 1.27 -21.82 -2.91
CA ILE A 471 1.71 -20.94 -1.82
C ILE A 471 1.62 -21.72 -0.51
N GLU A 472 2.76 -21.94 0.15
CA GLU A 472 2.85 -22.72 1.40
C GLU A 472 2.04 -22.13 2.56
N THR A 473 1.73 -20.84 2.57
CA THR A 473 0.87 -20.22 3.58
C THR A 473 -0.62 -20.45 3.33
N SER A 474 -0.99 -20.87 2.12
CA SER A 474 -2.39 -21.06 1.75
C SER A 474 -2.97 -22.34 2.34
N GLY A 475 -4.13 -22.22 2.97
CA GLY A 475 -4.88 -23.28 3.61
C GLY A 475 -4.22 -23.86 4.87
N LYS A 476 -3.22 -23.19 5.48
CA LYS A 476 -2.46 -23.73 6.64
C LYS A 476 -3.37 -24.27 7.76
N ASN A 477 -4.42 -23.54 8.12
CA ASN A 477 -5.36 -23.94 9.18
C ASN A 477 -6.35 -25.03 8.72
N ASN A 478 -6.48 -25.23 7.41
CA ASN A 478 -7.36 -26.22 6.78
C ASN A 478 -6.59 -27.47 6.31
N ARG A 479 -5.30 -27.59 6.67
CA ARG A 479 -4.47 -28.76 6.36
C ARG A 479 -4.66 -29.85 7.40
N THR A 480 -4.78 -31.09 6.93
CA THR A 480 -4.67 -32.24 7.83
C THR A 480 -3.20 -32.49 8.18
N PRO A 481 -2.84 -32.67 9.47
CA PRO A 481 -1.45 -32.87 9.92
C PRO A 481 -0.71 -34.04 9.26
N ALA A 482 -1.44 -35.01 8.70
CA ALA A 482 -0.88 -36.22 8.10
C ALA A 482 -0.33 -36.02 6.67
N ASP A 483 -0.94 -35.14 5.85
CA ASP A 483 -0.78 -35.20 4.39
C ASP A 483 -0.41 -33.87 3.69
N ASP A 484 -0.27 -32.73 4.42
CA ASP A 484 0.01 -31.39 3.84
C ASP A 484 -0.96 -30.99 2.69
N MET A 485 -2.20 -31.48 2.74
CA MET A 485 -3.26 -31.23 1.74
C MET A 485 -4.38 -30.37 2.31
N VAL A 486 -4.97 -29.53 1.45
CA VAL A 486 -6.19 -28.78 1.72
C VAL A 486 -7.36 -29.48 1.03
N TYR A 487 -8.40 -29.82 1.79
CA TYR A 487 -9.59 -30.47 1.24
C TYR A 487 -10.65 -29.45 0.84
N ILE A 488 -11.02 -29.45 -0.44
CA ILE A 488 -12.05 -28.59 -1.01
C ILE A 488 -13.35 -29.37 -1.15
N GLU A 489 -14.45 -28.76 -0.70
CA GLU A 489 -15.81 -29.31 -0.77
C GLU A 489 -16.60 -28.65 -1.91
N ARG A 490 -17.78 -29.21 -2.22
CA ARG A 490 -18.70 -28.63 -3.22
C ARG A 490 -19.29 -27.32 -2.69
N ALA A 491 -19.23 -26.26 -3.50
CA ALA A 491 -19.89 -24.99 -3.25
C ALA A 491 -21.30 -24.98 -3.86
N GLU A 492 -22.22 -24.20 -3.29
CA GLU A 492 -23.59 -24.04 -3.78
C GLU A 492 -23.78 -22.67 -4.45
N GLU A 493 -24.41 -22.63 -5.62
CA GLU A 493 -24.69 -21.40 -6.36
C GLU A 493 -26.09 -21.42 -7.01
N ASN A 494 -26.80 -20.29 -6.95
CA ASN A 494 -28.06 -20.14 -7.69
C ASN A 494 -27.77 -19.88 -9.18
N LEU A 495 -28.33 -20.71 -10.06
CA LEU A 495 -28.18 -20.51 -11.51
C LEU A 495 -29.06 -19.35 -12.00
N LYS A 496 -28.77 -18.84 -13.20
CA LYS A 496 -29.64 -17.88 -13.91
C LYS A 496 -31.09 -18.37 -14.07
N GLN A 497 -31.27 -19.68 -14.12
CA GLN A 497 -32.58 -20.32 -14.18
C GLN A 497 -33.28 -20.19 -12.82
N LYS A 498 -34.41 -19.48 -12.78
CA LYS A 498 -35.15 -19.21 -11.53
C LYS A 498 -35.45 -20.51 -10.77
N GLY A 499 -35.03 -20.55 -9.50
CA GLY A 499 -35.27 -21.65 -8.59
C GLY A 499 -34.39 -22.88 -8.80
N VAL A 500 -33.25 -22.74 -9.48
CA VAL A 500 -32.25 -23.81 -9.63
C VAL A 500 -30.99 -23.48 -8.83
N VAL A 501 -30.52 -24.45 -8.03
CA VAL A 501 -29.29 -24.39 -7.23
C VAL A 501 -28.34 -25.46 -7.74
N ARG A 502 -27.09 -25.10 -8.02
CA ARG A 502 -26.01 -25.99 -8.42
C ARG A 502 -25.07 -26.26 -7.27
N ARG A 503 -24.67 -27.51 -7.07
CA ARG A 503 -23.57 -27.91 -6.18
C ARG A 503 -22.41 -28.52 -6.96
N GLN A 504 -21.24 -27.90 -6.89
CA GLN A 504 -20.04 -28.36 -7.59
C GLN A 504 -18.77 -27.83 -6.93
N PHE A 505 -17.64 -28.51 -7.13
CA PHE A 505 -16.33 -28.02 -6.66
C PHE A 505 -15.95 -26.69 -7.35
N PRO A 506 -15.55 -25.66 -6.59
CA PRO A 506 -15.16 -24.35 -7.13
C PRO A 506 -13.71 -24.38 -7.66
N VAL A 507 -13.41 -25.31 -8.56
CA VAL A 507 -12.08 -25.49 -9.16
C VAL A 507 -12.18 -25.61 -10.67
N LYS A 508 -11.12 -25.21 -11.37
CA LYS A 508 -10.95 -25.46 -12.81
C LYS A 508 -9.52 -25.84 -13.14
N LEU A 509 -9.29 -26.45 -14.30
CA LEU A 509 -7.95 -26.73 -14.80
C LEU A 509 -7.14 -25.44 -15.00
N ALA A 510 -5.84 -25.52 -14.73
CA ALA A 510 -4.98 -24.34 -14.69
C ALA A 510 -3.57 -24.59 -15.25
N PHE A 511 -3.45 -25.41 -16.30
CA PHE A 511 -2.23 -25.47 -17.11
C PHE A 511 -2.06 -24.16 -17.91
N ALA A 512 -3.19 -23.58 -18.31
CA ALA A 512 -3.33 -22.27 -18.91
C ALA A 512 -4.26 -21.36 -18.11
N CYS A 513 -4.05 -20.05 -18.20
CA CYS A 513 -4.88 -19.00 -17.60
C CYS A 513 -5.02 -17.79 -18.51
N THR A 514 -6.02 -16.95 -18.23
CA THR A 514 -6.20 -15.68 -18.96
C THR A 514 -5.26 -14.61 -18.46
N ILE A 515 -4.94 -13.63 -19.30
CA ILE A 515 -4.11 -12.45 -18.94
C ILE A 515 -4.69 -11.72 -17.71
N HIS A 516 -6.02 -11.58 -17.61
CA HIS A 516 -6.67 -10.94 -16.46
C HIS A 516 -6.42 -11.65 -15.13
N LYS A 517 -6.22 -12.97 -15.13
CA LYS A 517 -6.03 -13.75 -13.90
C LYS A 517 -4.58 -13.79 -13.41
N VAL A 518 -3.62 -13.47 -14.28
CA VAL A 518 -2.19 -13.42 -13.92
C VAL A 518 -1.74 -12.03 -13.48
N GLN A 519 -2.59 -11.00 -13.53
CA GLN A 519 -2.24 -9.67 -13.02
C GLN A 519 -1.86 -9.74 -11.53
N GLY A 520 -0.85 -8.96 -11.14
CA GLY A 520 -0.26 -9.02 -9.80
C GLY A 520 0.65 -10.24 -9.52
N MET A 521 0.57 -11.31 -10.31
CA MET A 521 1.41 -12.51 -10.11
C MET A 521 2.85 -12.33 -10.64
N THR A 522 3.77 -13.16 -10.15
CA THR A 522 5.16 -13.27 -10.62
C THR A 522 5.49 -14.74 -10.85
N THR A 523 6.05 -15.09 -12.00
CA THR A 523 6.48 -16.46 -12.35
C THR A 523 7.93 -16.45 -12.83
N THR A 524 8.64 -17.57 -12.67
CA THR A 524 10.01 -17.71 -13.19
C THR A 524 10.02 -17.94 -14.69
N SER A 525 9.05 -18.71 -15.19
CA SER A 525 8.83 -18.93 -16.62
C SER A 525 7.34 -18.84 -16.97
N ALA A 526 7.05 -18.40 -18.19
CA ALA A 526 5.69 -18.37 -18.74
C ALA A 526 5.70 -18.44 -20.26
N VAL A 527 4.68 -19.09 -20.82
CA VAL A 527 4.40 -19.12 -22.25
C VAL A 527 3.26 -18.15 -22.53
N VAL A 528 3.48 -17.16 -23.38
CA VAL A 528 2.50 -16.08 -23.65
C VAL A 528 2.12 -16.09 -25.13
N SER A 529 0.83 -16.20 -25.42
CA SER A 529 0.31 -16.02 -26.79
C SER A 529 -0.23 -14.61 -26.99
N LEU A 530 0.22 -13.95 -28.06
CA LEU A 530 -0.21 -12.59 -28.42
C LEU A 530 -1.31 -12.54 -29.49
N LYS A 531 -1.69 -13.69 -30.05
CA LYS A 531 -2.64 -13.83 -31.17
C LYS A 531 -3.97 -13.11 -30.98
N SER A 532 -4.61 -13.36 -29.84
CA SER A 532 -5.98 -12.92 -29.59
C SER A 532 -6.06 -11.70 -28.69
N ILE A 533 -5.01 -10.88 -28.59
CA ILE A 533 -5.04 -9.65 -27.79
C ILE A 533 -6.01 -8.63 -28.41
N PHE A 534 -6.87 -8.08 -27.56
CA PHE A 534 -7.93 -7.12 -27.96
C PHE A 534 -7.98 -5.85 -27.10
N GLU A 535 -7.56 -5.90 -25.83
CA GLU A 535 -7.52 -4.74 -24.92
C GLU A 535 -6.13 -4.09 -24.83
N PRO A 536 -6.06 -2.75 -24.66
CA PRO A 536 -4.80 -2.07 -24.37
C PRO A 536 -4.20 -2.58 -23.06
N GLY A 537 -2.87 -2.70 -23.01
CA GLY A 537 -2.14 -3.13 -21.81
C GLY A 537 -2.08 -4.65 -21.57
N MET A 538 -2.90 -5.47 -22.25
CA MET A 538 -2.87 -6.94 -22.10
C MET A 538 -1.48 -7.54 -22.39
N ALA A 539 -0.85 -7.13 -23.49
CA ALA A 539 0.49 -7.58 -23.88
C ALA A 539 1.52 -7.26 -22.79
N TYR A 540 1.48 -6.02 -22.29
CA TYR A 540 2.39 -5.56 -21.23
C TYR A 540 2.26 -6.41 -19.96
N ILE A 541 1.04 -6.72 -19.54
CA ILE A 541 0.80 -7.54 -18.33
C ILE A 541 1.34 -8.93 -18.52
N ALA A 542 1.03 -9.57 -19.65
CA ALA A 542 1.43 -10.94 -19.92
C ALA A 542 2.96 -11.10 -19.90
N VAL A 543 3.68 -10.20 -20.58
CA VAL A 543 5.15 -10.25 -20.66
C VAL A 543 5.82 -9.84 -19.35
N SER A 544 5.23 -8.92 -18.58
CA SER A 544 5.81 -8.45 -17.30
C SER A 544 5.68 -9.42 -16.11
N ARG A 545 5.11 -10.61 -16.32
CA ARG A 545 4.96 -11.64 -15.26
C ARG A 545 6.27 -12.36 -14.95
N VAL A 546 7.17 -12.46 -15.93
CA VAL A 546 8.45 -13.16 -15.79
C VAL A 546 9.54 -12.27 -15.20
N THR A 547 10.52 -12.90 -14.56
CA THR A 547 11.66 -12.23 -13.91
C THR A 547 12.83 -11.95 -14.85
N SER A 548 12.94 -12.68 -15.98
CA SER A 548 14.01 -12.53 -16.97
C SER A 548 13.51 -12.85 -18.37
N LEU A 549 14.21 -12.35 -19.40
CA LEU A 549 13.88 -12.68 -20.79
C LEU A 549 13.97 -14.19 -21.07
N SER A 550 14.95 -14.87 -20.46
CA SER A 550 15.16 -16.32 -20.62
C SER A 550 13.99 -17.19 -20.15
N GLY A 551 13.14 -16.67 -19.25
CA GLY A 551 11.93 -17.34 -18.79
C GLY A 551 10.70 -17.06 -19.66
N LEU A 552 10.81 -16.17 -20.65
CA LEU A 552 9.71 -15.79 -21.53
C LEU A 552 9.70 -16.64 -22.80
N TYR A 553 8.56 -17.26 -23.08
CA TYR A 553 8.32 -17.92 -24.36
C TYR A 553 7.13 -17.24 -25.05
N LEU A 554 7.35 -16.66 -26.23
CA LEU A 554 6.33 -15.94 -26.99
C LEU A 554 5.81 -16.79 -28.15
N LEU A 555 4.49 -16.86 -28.25
CA LEU A 555 3.76 -17.44 -29.36
C LEU A 555 3.03 -16.35 -30.15
N ASP A 556 2.99 -16.50 -31.47
CA ASP A 556 2.19 -15.66 -32.38
C ASP A 556 2.48 -14.15 -32.20
N MET A 557 3.76 -13.75 -32.27
CA MET A 557 4.17 -12.36 -32.06
C MET A 557 3.59 -11.43 -33.14
N GLU A 558 2.78 -10.46 -32.70
CA GLU A 558 2.26 -9.39 -33.53
C GLU A 558 2.50 -8.02 -32.87
N GLU A 559 3.42 -7.23 -33.41
CA GLU A 559 3.79 -5.91 -32.84
C GLU A 559 2.59 -4.95 -32.67
N LYS A 560 1.63 -4.99 -33.60
CA LYS A 560 0.41 -4.16 -33.56
C LYS A 560 -0.49 -4.45 -32.37
N LYS A 561 -0.33 -5.63 -31.74
CA LYS A 561 -1.08 -6.03 -30.54
C LYS A 561 -0.44 -5.51 -29.25
N ILE A 562 0.76 -4.93 -29.34
CA ILE A 562 1.46 -4.29 -28.23
C ILE A 562 1.13 -2.80 -28.28
N PHE A 563 0.11 -2.39 -27.52
CA PHE A 563 -0.32 -1.00 -27.44
C PHE A 563 -0.99 -0.68 -26.11
N THR A 564 -1.04 0.61 -25.80
CA THR A 564 -1.72 1.17 -24.63
C THR A 564 -2.71 2.26 -25.02
N ASN A 565 -3.57 2.67 -24.08
CA ASN A 565 -4.51 3.75 -24.30
C ASN A 565 -3.81 5.12 -24.13
N PRO A 566 -3.69 5.94 -25.20
CA PRO A 566 -3.01 7.24 -25.12
C PRO A 566 -3.71 8.24 -24.18
N GLU A 567 -5.01 8.09 -23.93
CA GLU A 567 -5.73 8.94 -22.97
C GLU A 567 -5.20 8.77 -21.54
N ILE A 568 -4.65 7.59 -21.21
CA ILE A 568 -4.04 7.32 -19.90
C ILE A 568 -2.75 8.11 -19.76
N THR A 569 -1.91 8.14 -20.80
CA THR A 569 -0.69 8.96 -20.79
C THR A 569 -1.03 10.43 -20.60
N ALA A 570 -1.96 10.96 -21.39
CA ALA A 570 -2.39 12.35 -21.27
C ALA A 570 -2.99 12.65 -19.87
N ALA A 571 -3.77 11.72 -19.30
CA ALA A 571 -4.34 11.87 -17.97
C ALA A 571 -3.27 11.91 -16.87
N LEU A 572 -2.29 11.00 -16.92
CA LEU A 572 -1.22 10.90 -15.92
C LEU A 572 -0.24 12.08 -15.99
N GLU A 573 0.05 12.60 -17.18
CA GLU A 573 0.87 13.81 -17.36
C GLU A 573 0.21 15.06 -16.75
N ASN A 574 -1.12 15.15 -16.83
CA ASN A 574 -1.89 16.26 -16.28
C ASN A 574 -2.22 16.11 -14.78
N MET A 575 -1.86 14.98 -14.16
CA MET A 575 -2.14 14.73 -12.75
C MET A 575 -1.17 15.49 -11.84
N ARG A 576 -1.71 16.10 -10.77
CA ARG A 576 -0.91 16.83 -9.78
C ARG A 576 0.13 15.91 -9.15
N GLN A 577 1.41 16.29 -9.18
CA GLN A 577 2.47 15.54 -8.49
C GLN A 577 2.48 15.88 -7.00
N ALA A 578 2.74 14.89 -6.15
CA ALA A 578 3.00 15.16 -4.73
C ALA A 578 4.43 15.69 -4.57
N ASN A 579 4.60 16.75 -3.78
CA ASN A 579 5.91 17.22 -3.38
C ASN A 579 6.28 16.56 -2.04
N LEU A 580 7.34 15.76 -2.04
CA LEU A 580 7.88 15.07 -0.87
C LEU A 580 9.35 15.43 -0.61
N ASP A 581 9.83 16.54 -1.17
CA ASP A 581 11.25 16.93 -1.09
C ASP A 581 11.68 17.18 0.37
N ASP A 582 10.77 17.69 1.20
CA ASP A 582 10.98 17.92 2.63
C ASP A 582 11.26 16.63 3.43
N MET A 583 10.96 15.45 2.87
CA MET A 583 11.19 14.16 3.55
C MET A 583 12.64 13.70 3.46
N MET A 584 13.43 14.25 2.53
CA MET A 584 14.87 14.01 2.38
C MET A 584 15.61 15.33 2.15
N PRO A 585 15.63 16.20 3.17
CA PRO A 585 16.02 17.60 3.00
C PRO A 585 17.53 17.74 2.71
N LEU A 586 18.39 16.91 3.32
CA LEU A 586 19.83 16.99 3.10
C LEU A 586 20.18 16.58 1.67
N LEU A 587 19.52 15.54 1.17
CA LEU A 587 19.71 15.07 -0.20
C LEU A 587 19.27 16.11 -1.23
N HIS A 588 18.15 16.81 -0.98
CA HIS A 588 17.70 17.91 -1.85
C HIS A 588 18.69 19.09 -1.84
N VAL A 589 19.16 19.49 -0.67
CA VAL A 589 20.17 20.55 -0.52
C VAL A 589 21.47 20.18 -1.27
N ARG A 590 21.95 18.94 -1.14
CA ARG A 590 23.16 18.48 -1.85
C ARG A 590 22.98 18.32 -3.37
N GLN A 591 21.75 18.15 -3.85
CA GLN A 591 21.47 18.12 -5.30
C GLN A 591 21.43 19.53 -5.89
N THR A 592 21.07 20.52 -5.09
CA THR A 592 20.96 21.93 -5.50
C THR A 592 22.33 22.64 -5.42
N LEU A 593 23.14 22.31 -4.42
CA LEU A 593 24.46 22.90 -4.20
C LEU A 593 25.57 22.04 -4.83
N SER A 594 26.57 22.70 -5.42
CA SER A 594 27.75 22.03 -5.98
C SER A 594 28.56 21.36 -4.86
N ARG A 595 29.06 20.13 -5.07
CA ARG A 595 29.76 19.37 -4.01
C ARG A 595 31.07 20.00 -3.55
N SER A 596 31.72 20.84 -4.36
CA SER A 596 33.00 21.47 -4.00
C SER A 596 32.84 22.59 -2.97
N ASP A 597 31.65 23.18 -2.87
CA ASP A 597 31.48 24.47 -2.20
C ASP A 597 30.85 24.33 -0.80
N VAL A 598 30.52 23.09 -0.40
CA VAL A 598 29.77 22.84 0.83
C VAL A 598 30.33 21.71 1.69
N PHE A 599 30.30 21.93 3.00
CA PHE A 599 30.74 20.98 4.04
C PHE A 599 29.56 20.60 4.94
N THR A 600 29.24 19.31 5.03
CA THR A 600 28.03 18.81 5.72
C THR A 600 28.36 18.13 7.04
N ILE A 601 27.65 18.48 8.10
CA ILE A 601 27.74 17.82 9.40
C ILE A 601 26.37 17.29 9.78
N VAL A 602 26.31 16.05 10.26
CA VAL A 602 25.11 15.43 10.79
C VAL A 602 25.38 14.98 12.22
N HIS A 603 24.45 15.26 13.14
CA HIS A 603 24.43 14.69 14.48
C HIS A 603 23.25 13.74 14.63
N HIS A 604 23.49 12.58 15.25
CA HIS A 604 22.45 11.60 15.52
C HIS A 604 22.68 10.86 16.85
N ASN A 605 21.67 10.87 17.73
CA ASN A 605 21.61 9.97 18.87
C ASN A 605 21.13 8.57 18.39
N THR A 606 22.05 7.60 18.43
CA THR A 606 21.85 6.27 17.84
C THR A 606 21.17 5.26 18.75
N GLU A 607 21.04 5.55 20.05
CA GLU A 607 20.56 4.62 21.09
C GLU A 607 21.23 3.21 21.05
N GLY A 608 22.44 3.12 20.49
CA GLY A 608 23.20 1.89 20.34
C GLY A 608 23.64 1.60 18.91
N LEU A 609 24.79 2.14 18.52
CA LEU A 609 25.38 1.97 17.19
C LEU A 609 25.49 0.51 16.71
N PRO A 610 25.90 -0.50 17.51
CA PRO A 610 25.95 -1.90 17.05
C PRO A 610 24.61 -2.46 16.61
N ALA A 611 23.51 -2.02 17.24
CA ALA A 611 22.19 -2.46 16.85
C ALA A 611 21.77 -1.80 15.54
N HIS A 612 22.17 -0.54 15.29
CA HIS A 612 21.63 0.34 14.25
C HIS A 612 22.55 0.61 13.05
N ILE A 613 23.76 0.07 13.02
CA ILE A 613 24.73 0.32 11.92
C ILE A 613 24.17 0.00 10.53
N ASN A 614 23.42 -1.08 10.36
CA ASN A 614 22.84 -1.45 9.06
C ASN A 614 21.74 -0.47 8.63
N ASP A 615 21.01 0.11 9.58
CA ASP A 615 20.03 1.15 9.26
C ASP A 615 20.74 2.44 8.82
N ILE A 616 21.85 2.80 9.48
CA ILE A 616 22.67 3.96 9.09
C ILE A 616 23.23 3.77 7.68
N LYS A 617 23.77 2.58 7.40
CA LYS A 617 24.32 2.22 6.07
C LYS A 617 23.27 2.28 4.97
N SER A 618 22.03 1.87 5.26
CA SER A 618 20.93 1.87 4.29
C SER A 618 20.18 3.20 4.19
N HIS A 619 20.41 4.14 5.13
CA HIS A 619 19.77 5.44 5.08
C HIS A 619 20.30 6.29 3.93
N HIS A 620 19.38 6.81 3.10
CA HIS A 620 19.68 7.57 1.87
C HIS A 620 20.36 8.94 2.09
N GLU A 621 20.66 9.33 3.32
CA GLU A 621 21.10 10.69 3.65
C GLU A 621 22.20 10.76 4.70
N LEU A 622 22.20 9.89 5.72
CA LEU A 622 23.22 9.93 6.80
C LEU A 622 24.66 9.82 6.25
N CYS A 623 24.87 8.96 5.26
CA CYS A 623 26.18 8.78 4.62
C CYS A 623 26.54 9.88 3.60
N LEU A 624 25.68 10.89 3.40
CA LEU A 624 26.03 12.08 2.61
C LEU A 624 26.87 13.08 3.42
N ALA A 625 26.80 13.01 4.76
CA ALA A 625 27.55 13.86 5.67
C ALA A 625 29.07 13.79 5.39
N ASP A 626 29.77 14.88 5.54
CA ASP A 626 31.24 14.89 5.51
C ASP A 626 31.77 14.49 6.89
N VAL A 627 31.04 14.88 7.94
CA VAL A 627 31.24 14.46 9.33
C VAL A 627 29.92 13.99 9.95
N LEU A 628 29.86 12.74 10.38
CA LEU A 628 28.72 12.13 11.06
C LEU A 628 29.04 11.93 12.54
N CYS A 629 28.43 12.77 13.38
CA CYS A 629 28.56 12.84 14.82
C CYS A 629 27.50 11.99 15.51
N LEU A 630 27.91 11.02 16.32
CA LEU A 630 27.01 10.08 16.97
C LEU A 630 27.10 10.17 18.49
N THR A 631 25.95 10.17 19.14
CA THR A 631 25.80 10.04 20.60
C THR A 631 25.09 8.72 20.94
N GLU A 632 25.19 8.30 22.21
CA GLU A 632 24.72 7.01 22.70
C GLU A 632 25.16 5.80 21.88
N THR A 633 26.44 5.77 21.51
CA THR A 633 26.99 4.72 20.63
C THR A 633 27.04 3.33 21.27
N HIS A 634 27.06 3.25 22.60
CA HIS A 634 27.06 2.01 23.41
C HIS A 634 28.26 1.09 23.14
N LEU A 635 29.35 1.64 22.59
CA LEU A 635 30.57 0.90 22.30
C LEU A 635 31.32 0.53 23.59
N ARG A 636 31.94 -0.65 23.58
CA ARG A 636 32.75 -1.17 24.68
C ARG A 636 34.12 -1.62 24.17
N GLY A 637 35.14 -1.46 25.01
CA GLY A 637 36.51 -1.84 24.70
C GLY A 637 37.20 -0.94 23.66
N SER A 638 38.45 -1.27 23.37
CA SER A 638 39.28 -0.59 22.37
C SER A 638 38.96 -1.06 20.96
N PHE A 639 38.71 -2.36 20.77
CA PHE A 639 38.37 -2.95 19.47
C PHE A 639 37.03 -2.43 18.94
N VAL A 640 36.97 -2.18 17.62
CA VAL A 640 35.75 -1.91 16.88
C VAL A 640 35.62 -3.00 15.83
N ALA A 641 34.47 -3.68 15.78
CA ALA A 641 34.24 -4.72 14.79
C ALA A 641 34.22 -4.13 13.37
N GLU A 642 34.75 -4.84 12.38
CA GLU A 642 34.74 -4.42 10.98
C GLU A 642 33.34 -4.07 10.46
N SER A 643 32.31 -4.76 10.98
CA SER A 643 30.90 -4.50 10.66
C SER A 643 30.42 -3.09 11.00
N LEU A 644 31.07 -2.43 11.97
CA LEU A 644 30.78 -1.06 12.41
C LEU A 644 31.44 0.01 11.53
N HIS A 645 32.34 -0.36 10.61
CA HIS A 645 32.94 0.62 9.72
C HIS A 645 31.97 1.00 8.59
N LEU A 646 31.96 2.29 8.27
CA LEU A 646 31.29 2.84 7.08
C LEU A 646 32.32 2.94 5.96
N GLU A 647 31.89 2.64 4.73
CA GLU A 647 32.77 2.72 3.56
C GLU A 647 33.24 4.16 3.33
N ASN A 648 34.55 4.36 3.16
CA ASN A 648 35.19 5.67 2.99
C ASN A 648 35.06 6.60 4.20
N TYR A 649 34.94 6.07 5.43
CA TYR A 649 35.01 6.86 6.66
C TYR A 649 36.07 6.34 7.64
N ASN A 650 36.71 7.29 8.31
CA ASN A 650 37.54 7.10 9.49
C ASN A 650 36.68 7.29 10.74
N LEU A 651 36.80 6.36 11.70
CA LEU A 651 36.03 6.38 12.96
C LEU A 651 36.90 6.83 14.12
N PHE A 652 36.44 7.86 14.82
CA PHE A 652 36.96 8.32 16.10
C PHE A 652 35.92 8.07 17.19
N LYS A 653 36.32 7.64 18.39
CA LYS A 653 35.35 7.32 19.45
C LYS A 653 35.87 7.65 20.84
N ARG A 654 34.93 7.93 21.74
CA ARG A 654 35.17 7.99 23.18
C ARG A 654 34.07 7.25 23.92
N ASN A 655 34.47 6.17 24.59
CA ASN A 655 33.55 5.38 25.40
C ASN A 655 33.20 6.10 26.71
N ARG A 656 31.99 5.88 27.22
CA ARG A 656 31.50 6.44 28.49
C ARG A 656 32.45 6.20 29.69
N HIS A 657 33.01 5.00 29.82
CA HIS A 657 33.89 4.66 30.94
C HIS A 657 35.20 5.47 30.99
N LEU A 658 35.61 6.08 29.87
CA LEU A 658 36.78 6.98 29.80
C LEU A 658 36.42 8.46 30.00
N SER A 659 35.13 8.76 30.14
CA SER A 659 34.62 10.14 30.18
C SER A 659 34.39 10.66 31.59
N TYR A 660 34.20 9.76 32.56
CA TYR A 660 33.92 10.10 33.96
C TYR A 660 35.00 9.56 34.91
N THR A 661 35.72 10.48 35.55
CA THR A 661 36.77 10.18 36.53
C THR A 661 36.27 10.32 37.96
N ASN A 662 35.48 11.36 38.24
CA ASN A 662 34.94 11.67 39.57
C ASN A 662 33.54 11.06 39.80
N PHE A 663 32.88 10.56 38.75
CA PHE A 663 31.56 9.94 38.81
C PHE A 663 31.60 8.45 38.38
N PRO A 664 32.16 7.54 39.21
CA PRO A 664 32.31 6.13 38.86
C PRO A 664 30.98 5.41 38.61
N GLN A 665 29.89 5.84 39.27
CA GLN A 665 28.55 5.32 39.02
C GLN A 665 28.05 5.61 37.60
N MET A 666 28.42 6.75 37.01
CA MET A 666 28.12 7.08 35.62
C MET A 666 29.04 6.34 34.67
N ALA A 667 30.34 6.25 34.98
CA ALA A 667 31.33 5.53 34.16
C ALA A 667 30.96 4.06 33.92
N ASN A 668 30.41 3.39 34.94
CA ASN A 668 30.07 1.97 34.91
C ASN A 668 28.66 1.67 34.34
N ARG A 669 27.86 2.69 34.04
CA ARG A 669 26.51 2.50 33.55
C ARG A 669 26.55 2.06 32.09
N SER A 670 25.68 1.11 31.74
CA SER A 670 25.46 0.76 30.34
C SER A 670 24.84 1.94 29.60
N GLY A 671 25.24 2.11 28.35
CA GLY A 671 24.75 3.17 27.47
C GLY A 671 25.79 4.28 27.24
N GLY A 672 25.45 5.30 26.44
CA GLY A 672 26.32 6.45 26.16
C GLY A 672 27.54 6.18 25.28
N GLY A 673 28.48 7.10 25.34
CA GLY A 673 29.65 7.18 24.48
C GLY A 673 29.37 7.96 23.20
N VAL A 674 30.39 8.65 22.72
CA VAL A 674 30.34 9.45 21.50
C VAL A 674 31.27 8.86 20.44
N ALA A 675 30.88 9.00 19.17
CA ALA A 675 31.69 8.57 18.04
C ALA A 675 31.52 9.54 16.88
N VAL A 676 32.54 9.70 16.05
CA VAL A 676 32.49 10.56 14.87
C VAL A 676 33.08 9.80 13.71
N TYR A 677 32.30 9.68 12.64
CA TYR A 677 32.76 9.22 11.34
C TYR A 677 33.11 10.45 10.50
N VAL A 678 34.32 10.48 9.93
CA VAL A 678 34.77 11.53 9.01
C VAL A 678 35.13 10.87 7.69
N LYS A 679 34.72 11.41 6.54
CA LYS A 679 35.12 10.85 5.25
C LYS A 679 36.65 10.78 5.12
N SER A 680 37.14 9.71 4.49
CA SER A 680 38.58 9.39 4.45
C SER A 680 39.43 10.38 3.65
N ASP A 681 38.82 11.18 2.78
CA ASP A 681 39.47 12.26 2.01
C ASP A 681 39.64 13.58 2.79
N ILE A 682 39.05 13.67 3.98
CA ILE A 682 39.08 14.86 4.83
C ILE A 682 40.25 14.77 5.81
N GLN A 683 41.06 15.83 5.88
CA GLN A 683 42.20 15.89 6.80
C GLN A 683 41.72 16.32 8.19
N VAL A 684 41.88 15.43 9.17
CA VAL A 684 41.38 15.63 10.54
C VAL A 684 42.42 15.26 11.59
N HIS A 685 42.50 16.06 12.64
CA HIS A 685 43.30 15.78 13.84
C HIS A 685 42.41 15.68 15.08
N GLU A 686 42.45 14.52 15.74
CA GLU A 686 41.77 14.29 17.01
C GLU A 686 42.45 15.06 18.15
N LYS A 687 41.64 15.79 18.93
CA LYS A 687 42.11 16.51 20.12
C LYS A 687 41.82 15.68 21.36
N GLN A 688 42.64 14.65 21.57
CA GLN A 688 42.50 13.70 22.68
C GLN A 688 42.70 14.32 24.08
N TYR A 689 43.49 15.39 24.18
CA TYR A 689 43.80 16.07 25.43
C TYR A 689 43.39 17.53 25.36
N ILE A 690 42.20 17.82 25.90
CA ILE A 690 41.77 19.18 26.20
C ILE A 690 42.01 19.42 27.69
N HIS A 691 42.93 20.31 28.00
CA HIS A 691 43.31 20.61 29.39
C HIS A 691 42.10 21.09 30.19
N ASN A 692 41.97 20.61 31.43
CA ASN A 692 40.93 21.01 32.40
C ASN A 692 39.48 20.60 32.07
N VAL A 693 39.25 19.72 31.09
CA VAL A 693 37.91 19.12 30.86
C VAL A 693 37.88 17.70 31.44
N THR A 694 37.18 17.55 32.57
CA THR A 694 36.94 16.24 33.22
C THR A 694 35.44 15.95 33.26
N ASP A 695 35.05 14.69 33.39
CA ASP A 695 33.65 14.29 33.63
C ASP A 695 32.64 14.78 32.58
N LEU A 696 32.99 14.63 31.31
CA LEU A 696 32.17 15.00 30.16
C LEU A 696 32.35 13.98 29.03
N GLU A 697 31.25 13.47 28.47
CA GLU A 697 31.28 12.62 27.28
C GLU A 697 31.42 13.53 26.05
N PHE A 698 32.65 13.71 25.57
CA PHE A 698 32.90 14.52 24.38
C PHE A 698 34.03 14.02 23.50
N LEU A 699 33.97 14.36 22.22
CA LEU A 699 35.04 14.18 21.25
C LEU A 699 35.22 15.47 20.45
N ALA A 700 36.46 15.93 20.28
CA ALA A 700 36.77 17.14 19.53
C ALA A 700 37.76 16.85 18.40
N LEU A 701 37.42 17.29 17.19
CA LEU A 701 38.18 17.07 15.97
C LEU A 701 38.46 18.43 15.30
N LYS A 702 39.71 18.66 14.90
CA LYS A 702 40.08 19.78 14.04
C LYS A 702 40.11 19.30 12.60
N VAL A 703 39.27 19.87 11.74
CA VAL A 703 39.26 19.67 10.29
C VAL A 703 40.16 20.71 9.66
N GLU A 704 41.08 20.30 8.79
CA GLU A 704 42.03 21.21 8.11
C GLU A 704 41.67 21.49 6.65
N ALA A 705 41.10 20.50 5.95
CA ALA A 705 40.64 20.61 4.58
C ALA A 705 39.41 19.70 4.37
N PRO A 706 38.39 20.10 3.57
CA PRO A 706 38.34 21.28 2.70
C PRO A 706 38.00 22.60 3.42
N VAL A 707 37.55 22.53 4.68
CA VAL A 707 37.24 23.70 5.52
C VAL A 707 38.04 23.60 6.81
N SER A 708 38.65 24.71 7.22
CA SER A 708 39.23 24.83 8.56
C SER A 708 38.10 25.00 9.57
N ALA A 709 37.81 23.97 10.36
CA ALA A 709 36.73 24.01 11.34
C ALA A 709 37.04 23.14 12.56
N LEU A 710 36.49 23.52 13.71
CA LEU A 710 36.61 22.77 14.95
C LEU A 710 35.26 22.16 15.31
N ILE A 711 35.19 20.83 15.37
CA ILE A 711 33.94 20.09 15.62
C ILE A 711 34.04 19.39 16.96
N ALA A 712 33.09 19.65 17.85
CA ALA A 712 32.94 18.96 19.11
C ALA A 712 31.58 18.26 19.19
N VAL A 713 31.60 16.98 19.56
CA VAL A 713 30.39 16.20 19.87
C VAL A 713 30.31 16.03 21.36
N VAL A 714 29.16 16.36 21.96
CA VAL A 714 28.95 16.29 23.40
C VAL A 714 27.68 15.49 23.70
N TYR A 715 27.74 14.61 24.70
CA TYR A 715 26.56 13.96 25.22
C TYR A 715 26.40 14.27 26.71
N ARG A 716 25.21 14.71 27.10
CA ARG A 716 24.83 14.87 28.51
C ARG A 716 23.83 13.79 28.89
N PRO A 717 24.19 12.82 29.77
CA PRO A 717 23.21 11.89 30.31
C PRO A 717 22.10 12.63 31.10
N PRO A 718 20.85 12.16 31.06
CA PRO A 718 19.72 12.83 31.73
C PRO A 718 19.91 12.94 33.25
N ASP A 719 20.54 11.93 33.85
CA ASP A 719 20.81 11.89 35.29
C ASP A 719 22.03 12.74 35.72
N TYR A 720 22.72 13.39 34.76
CA TYR A 720 23.87 14.24 35.09
C TYR A 720 23.42 15.62 35.57
N THR A 721 23.70 15.92 36.83
CA THR A 721 23.37 17.21 37.45
C THR A 721 23.94 18.38 36.65
N LEU A 722 23.11 19.39 36.41
CA LEU A 722 23.41 20.50 35.52
C LEU A 722 24.63 21.35 35.95
N ARG A 723 24.78 21.63 37.25
CA ARG A 723 25.84 22.52 37.75
C ARG A 723 27.28 22.05 37.44
N PRO A 724 27.68 20.80 37.75
CA PRO A 724 29.01 20.31 37.37
C PRO A 724 29.13 20.14 35.85
N PHE A 725 28.05 19.77 35.15
CA PHE A 725 28.07 19.70 33.69
C PHE A 725 28.40 21.05 33.05
N LEU A 726 27.71 22.14 33.44
CA LEU A 726 27.97 23.49 32.92
C LEU A 726 29.40 23.94 33.19
N LYS A 727 29.95 23.62 34.36
CA LYS A 727 31.35 23.94 34.68
C LYS A 727 32.33 23.26 33.70
N ASN A 728 32.12 21.98 33.42
CA ASN A 728 32.99 21.23 32.51
C ASN A 728 32.75 21.63 31.04
N LEU A 729 31.52 22.00 30.68
CA LEU A 729 31.19 22.55 29.37
C LEU A 729 31.87 23.91 29.15
N VAL A 730 31.89 24.79 30.16
CA VAL A 730 32.66 26.05 30.13
C VAL A 730 34.14 25.79 29.87
N SER A 731 34.76 24.85 30.61
CA SER A 731 36.16 24.49 30.37
C SER A 731 36.41 23.97 28.96
N LEU A 732 35.45 23.24 28.39
CA LEU A 732 35.52 22.75 27.01
C LEU A 732 35.49 23.94 26.04
N LEU A 733 34.49 24.82 26.16
CA LEU A 733 34.35 26.00 25.30
C LEU A 733 35.57 26.92 25.38
N ASP A 734 36.08 27.21 26.58
CA ASP A 734 37.31 27.99 26.78
C ASP A 734 38.48 27.38 25.99
N SER A 735 38.62 26.07 26.05
CA SER A 735 39.71 25.38 25.35
C SER A 735 39.52 25.33 23.84
N LEU A 736 38.27 25.24 23.36
CA LEU A 736 37.95 25.29 21.93
C LEU A 736 38.24 26.68 21.36
N GLU A 737 37.86 27.74 22.09
CA GLU A 737 38.07 29.14 21.71
C GLU A 737 39.56 29.53 21.68
N ILE A 738 40.39 28.96 22.57
CA ILE A 738 41.84 29.19 22.59
C ILE A 738 42.55 28.63 21.33
N MET A 739 41.95 27.66 20.63
CA MET A 739 42.59 27.01 19.48
C MET A 739 42.56 27.84 18.17
N ASP A 740 41.93 29.02 18.18
CA ASP A 740 41.91 30.00 17.08
C ASP A 740 41.59 29.38 15.70
N CYS A 741 40.60 28.50 15.67
CA CYS A 741 40.13 27.79 14.48
C CYS A 741 38.61 27.92 14.42
N HIS A 742 38.12 28.64 13.41
CA HIS A 742 36.71 28.96 13.21
C HIS A 742 36.22 28.47 11.84
N PRO A 743 34.96 28.03 11.72
CA PRO A 743 33.93 28.02 12.75
C PRO A 743 34.14 26.93 13.81
N ILE A 744 33.71 27.23 15.05
CA ILE A 744 33.59 26.23 16.12
C ILE A 744 32.16 25.71 16.10
N ILE A 745 32.00 24.39 16.04
CA ILE A 745 30.73 23.70 15.89
C ILE A 745 30.61 22.71 17.02
N VAL A 746 29.61 22.88 17.87
CA VAL A 746 29.32 21.97 18.96
C VAL A 746 27.96 21.33 18.74
N CYS A 747 27.91 20.01 18.60
CA CYS A 747 26.67 19.28 18.39
C CYS A 747 26.51 18.16 19.41
N GLY A 748 25.28 17.74 19.69
CA GLY A 748 25.07 16.78 20.76
C GLY A 748 23.62 16.65 21.21
N ASP A 749 23.40 15.66 22.08
CA ASP A 749 22.20 15.57 22.91
C ASP A 749 22.52 16.10 24.31
N PHE A 750 21.88 17.22 24.65
CA PHE A 750 22.08 17.93 25.90
C PHE A 750 21.04 17.57 26.96
N ASN A 751 20.02 16.78 26.62
CA ASN A 751 18.89 16.46 27.50
C ASN A 751 18.27 17.73 28.15
N GLU A 752 18.22 18.83 27.40
CA GLU A 752 17.59 20.11 27.76
C GLU A 752 16.60 20.49 26.65
N ASN A 753 15.30 20.48 26.95
CA ASN A 753 14.28 20.75 25.93
C ASN A 753 14.17 22.25 25.65
N VAL A 754 14.71 22.66 24.50
CA VAL A 754 14.72 24.06 24.05
C VAL A 754 13.32 24.60 23.74
N LEU A 755 12.35 23.73 23.42
CA LEU A 755 10.96 24.14 23.19
C LEU A 755 10.17 24.37 24.48
N SER A 756 10.71 24.00 25.64
CA SER A 756 10.02 24.19 26.92
C SER A 756 10.05 25.66 27.37
N SER A 757 9.10 26.04 28.24
CA SER A 757 9.05 27.36 28.87
C SER A 757 9.97 27.48 30.10
N ALA A 758 10.73 26.44 30.42
CA ALA A 758 11.67 26.43 31.54
C ALA A 758 12.93 27.23 31.20
N ASN A 759 13.75 27.54 32.22
CA ASN A 759 15.07 28.14 32.02
C ASN A 759 15.96 27.23 31.18
N LYS A 760 16.79 27.81 30.31
CA LYS A 760 17.60 27.09 29.32
C LYS A 760 19.08 27.41 29.49
N PRO A 761 19.68 27.00 30.63
CA PRO A 761 21.01 27.42 31.00
C PRO A 761 22.11 26.95 30.05
N ILE A 762 21.92 25.84 29.32
CA ILE A 762 22.89 25.41 28.30
C ILE A 762 22.79 26.34 27.09
N LEU A 763 21.58 26.62 26.59
CA LEU A 763 21.36 27.56 25.50
C LEU A 763 21.90 28.96 25.83
N GLU A 764 21.54 29.49 27.01
CA GLU A 764 21.99 30.79 27.50
C GLU A 764 23.53 30.88 27.59
N LEU A 765 24.19 29.78 27.99
CA LEU A 765 25.66 29.73 28.02
C LEU A 765 26.26 29.88 26.62
N PHE A 766 25.77 29.14 25.64
CA PHE A 766 26.24 29.23 24.25
C PHE A 766 25.97 30.61 23.64
N GLU A 767 24.77 31.15 23.82
CA GLU A 767 24.39 32.48 23.33
C GLU A 767 25.24 33.59 23.96
N SER A 768 25.55 33.48 25.26
CA SER A 768 26.42 34.45 25.96
C SER A 768 27.85 34.49 25.42
N ARG A 769 28.27 33.44 24.71
CA ARG A 769 29.58 33.29 24.06
C ARG A 769 29.53 33.53 22.54
N GLY A 770 28.39 33.98 22.01
CA GLY A 770 28.23 34.31 20.59
C GLY A 770 27.96 33.11 19.67
N TYR A 771 27.64 31.93 20.21
CA TYR A 771 27.21 30.80 19.40
C TYR A 771 25.73 30.91 19.06
N ALA A 772 25.37 30.58 17.83
CA ALA A 772 24.00 30.44 17.40
C ALA A 772 23.57 28.98 17.37
N GLN A 773 22.41 28.68 17.93
CA GLN A 773 21.76 27.37 17.78
C GLN A 773 20.96 27.37 16.48
N VAL A 774 21.20 26.39 15.61
CA VAL A 774 20.62 26.39 14.24
C VAL A 774 19.40 25.48 14.05
N ILE A 775 19.14 24.53 14.95
CA ILE A 775 18.03 23.56 14.82
C ILE A 775 16.77 24.08 15.50
N THR A 776 15.75 24.40 14.72
CA THR A 776 14.51 25.00 15.23
C THR A 776 13.35 24.00 15.36
N ALA A 777 13.43 22.87 14.68
CA ALA A 777 12.37 21.86 14.67
C ALA A 777 12.60 20.79 15.76
N PRO A 778 11.52 20.20 16.30
CA PRO A 778 11.60 19.08 17.25
C PRO A 778 12.42 17.90 16.71
N THR A 779 13.17 17.24 17.60
CA THR A 779 14.11 16.15 17.25
C THR A 779 13.70 14.80 17.84
N THR A 780 12.54 14.71 18.50
CA THR A 780 12.06 13.46 19.10
C THR A 780 10.61 13.15 18.75
N GLU A 781 10.21 11.88 18.87
CA GLU A 781 8.82 11.47 18.65
C GLU A 781 7.80 12.18 19.55
N LYS A 782 8.21 12.72 20.71
CA LYS A 782 7.34 13.50 21.63
C LYS A 782 7.41 15.01 21.40
N ASN A 783 7.92 15.45 20.25
CA ASN A 783 7.95 16.85 19.89
C ASN A 783 8.84 17.71 20.82
N THR A 784 9.94 17.14 21.32
CA THR A 784 10.96 17.86 22.10
C THR A 784 12.19 18.17 21.25
N LEU A 785 12.89 19.26 21.56
CA LEU A 785 14.15 19.64 20.89
C LEU A 785 15.30 19.42 21.87
N LEU A 786 15.99 18.29 21.74
CA LEU A 786 17.09 17.87 22.62
C LEU A 786 18.44 17.82 21.90
N ASP A 787 18.40 17.51 20.60
CA ASP A 787 19.56 17.37 19.74
C ASP A 787 19.87 18.72 19.09
N LEU A 788 21.00 19.33 19.46
CA LEU A 788 21.32 20.71 19.10
C LEU A 788 22.62 20.78 18.30
N ILE A 789 22.71 21.79 17.44
CA ILE A 789 23.94 22.21 16.77
C ILE A 789 24.15 23.70 17.08
N PHE A 790 25.28 24.03 17.68
CA PHE A 790 25.74 25.38 17.99
C PHE A 790 26.92 25.76 17.08
N ILE A 791 26.93 26.96 16.53
CA ILE A 791 27.94 27.43 15.58
C ILE A 791 28.40 28.85 15.97
N SER A 792 29.71 29.10 16.03
CA SER A 792 30.27 30.41 16.39
C SER A 792 30.15 31.47 15.29
N GLN A 793 30.04 31.05 14.03
CA GLN A 793 29.91 31.89 12.82
C GLN A 793 28.64 31.48 12.05
N PRO A 794 27.44 31.86 12.53
CA PRO A 794 26.18 31.43 11.93
C PRO A 794 26.03 31.76 10.45
N GLU A 795 26.65 32.84 9.98
CA GLU A 795 26.67 33.28 8.58
C GLU A 795 27.24 32.23 7.63
N ARG A 796 28.10 31.32 8.12
CA ARG A 796 28.63 30.21 7.33
C ARG A 796 27.61 29.08 7.14
N CYS A 797 26.55 29.04 7.94
CA CYS A 797 25.52 28.01 7.84
C CYS A 797 24.50 28.37 6.76
N LEU A 798 24.56 27.64 5.64
CA LEU A 798 23.67 27.82 4.50
C LEU A 798 22.29 27.19 4.76
N HIS A 799 22.30 25.98 5.31
CA HIS A 799 21.09 25.22 5.62
C HIS A 799 21.26 24.39 6.88
N SER A 800 20.18 24.20 7.61
CA SER A 800 20.11 23.27 8.74
C SER A 800 18.70 22.72 8.86
N GLY A 801 18.55 21.57 9.52
CA GLY A 801 17.25 20.94 9.65
C GLY A 801 17.29 19.59 10.35
N VAL A 802 16.13 18.94 10.34
CA VAL A 802 15.90 17.63 10.98
C VAL A 802 15.58 16.61 9.89
N MET A 803 16.23 15.46 9.96
CA MET A 803 16.06 14.32 9.06
C MET A 803 15.08 13.32 9.66
N LYS A 804 14.48 12.46 8.83
CA LYS A 804 13.49 11.48 9.29
C LYS A 804 14.08 10.09 9.36
N ILE A 805 13.86 9.40 10.49
CA ILE A 805 14.38 8.06 10.76
C ILE A 805 13.28 7.16 11.34
N TYR A 806 13.42 5.84 11.24
CA TYR A 806 12.44 4.88 11.80
C TYR A 806 12.94 4.07 13.00
N HIS A 807 14.24 4.07 13.28
CA HIS A 807 14.86 3.12 14.20
C HIS A 807 15.37 3.72 15.52
N SER A 808 15.34 5.04 15.66
CA SER A 808 15.72 5.77 16.86
C SER A 808 14.57 6.67 17.29
N TYR A 809 14.44 6.91 18.59
CA TYR A 809 13.54 7.91 19.16
C TYR A 809 13.94 9.34 18.78
N HIS A 810 15.22 9.55 18.42
CA HIS A 810 15.81 10.82 18.03
C HIS A 810 15.98 10.92 16.52
N ASP A 811 15.35 11.92 15.92
CA ASP A 811 15.55 12.30 14.53
C ASP A 811 16.95 12.97 14.38
N PRO A 812 17.78 12.56 13.39
CA PRO A 812 19.07 13.18 13.12
C PRO A 812 18.92 14.66 12.77
N VAL A 813 19.91 15.47 13.14
CA VAL A 813 19.97 16.90 12.80
C VAL A 813 21.17 17.16 11.91
N TYR A 814 21.05 18.10 10.98
CA TYR A 814 22.13 18.43 10.05
C TYR A 814 22.36 19.93 9.94
N CYS A 815 23.59 20.30 9.58
CA CYS A 815 23.93 21.61 9.09
C CYS A 815 24.86 21.51 7.87
N VAL A 816 24.71 22.44 6.94
CA VAL A 816 25.50 22.58 5.72
C VAL A 816 26.20 23.93 5.79
N LEU A 817 27.53 23.91 5.66
CA LEU A 817 28.39 25.08 5.72
C LEU A 817 28.95 25.45 4.36
N SER A 818 29.20 26.74 4.15
CA SER A 818 30.01 27.23 3.04
C SER A 818 31.49 26.92 3.24
N CYS A 819 32.14 26.38 2.21
CA CYS A 819 33.59 26.21 2.19
C CYS A 819 34.36 27.52 1.98
N ASP A 820 33.69 28.57 1.49
CA ASP A 820 34.31 29.87 1.26
C ASP A 820 34.38 30.69 2.56
N ASP A 821 35.51 31.35 2.79
CA ASP A 821 35.75 32.26 3.93
C ASP A 821 35.25 33.70 3.62
N SER A 822 34.20 33.85 2.80
CA SER A 822 33.73 35.14 2.28
C SER A 822 33.11 36.05 3.33
#